data_AF-A0A0F4GPC9-F1
#
_entry.id   AF-A0A0F4GPC9-F1
#
_cell.length_a   1.000
_cell.length_b   1.000
_cell.length_c   1.000
_cell.angle_alpha   90.00
_cell.angle_beta   90.00
_cell.angle_gamma   90.00
#
_symmetry.space_group_name_H-M   'P 1'
#
loop_
_entity.id
_entity.type
_entity.pdbx_description
1 polymer ?
#
loop_
_entity_poly.entity_id
_entity_poly.type
_entity_poly.pdbx_seq_one_letter_code
_entity_poly.pdbx_strand_id
1 'polypeptide(L)'
;MADRRGALVPLLILAWLFLQPEPQRSPAELRALPSIDDVIAREELSLSRLQNSTWNPQAGDGSHVLNVTGLEAERGYAWYAVPKIKERAREQLQYALGDWGTRALEEETEMSSRETPLYSNVTGFTHGKWKRSKLQQDVALPKLNLTEYAPLTPFGKPGPARKFDRNITGDAGDVSIWISEKEIPGTSLSDDSNVTAEMTAEVKLTDPNGEGSWELKVRGLYFKDIGQAILSTTSDKFAGIFVLPHLALSPRTFESSRKALNETISKTIQRQIDGYTNSRNPWTSRNEGGQDTPFQTPDCELIMYLQQMAPVTDRKTSSSWMSFLERELRFPTGAFVPNAPDVRLSMLAFSPDCGYVLESQGPPDDFAQNGNHISGPKEEVQYLHSRHHLIIYAFSLATQLFLLMRQMREANTPSTRSRISFYTIAMLALGDGFITMAFLTLSLFISGVWLNLVATGFLAFISVSFFGMRFLLDLWQVQAPERERTARAEVEEDRRRDAIFNAALQTIRAERLAATPQATAASNNQGSEVPQPDAASDTPNIPGSMPLPVTAPRPSLVDTGATPVFMPSDQAGLEPITPFETTTEITDAQVAARMPTFSSLYVRFYLLLLFTLFLSLNAGTSWPSIARRIYFAFLGMIYMSFWIPQITRNVKRNCRHALNWDFVLGQSLLRLTPFAYFYSYKHNVLFTDTDYYSLALLAIWVWLQVLVLASQEIVGPRWFLLRKDWAPVAYDYHPILREDEEGATLPIGFSQAAAAAASTPSSPTDERIPLTRRNSLAAKEASKEKGKRIFDCAICMQHLEVPVVEAGAAKDASLGGGILARRMYMVTPCRHIFHTACLEGWMKYRLQCPICREGLPPT
;
A
#
# COMPACT_ATOMS: atom_id res chain seq x y z
N MET A 1 1.14 10.10 30.81
CA MET A 1 0.28 10.26 29.61
C MET A 1 1.06 9.76 28.40
N ALA A 2 0.74 8.57 27.90
CA ALA A 2 1.41 7.99 26.74
C ALA A 2 1.15 8.86 25.49
N ASP A 3 2.18 9.03 24.67
CA ASP A 3 2.25 9.95 23.55
C ASP A 3 1.16 9.69 22.49
N ARG A 4 0.00 10.35 22.65
CA ARG A 4 -1.14 10.28 21.72
C ARG A 4 -0.85 10.94 20.37
N ARG A 5 0.29 11.65 20.24
CA ARG A 5 0.67 12.40 19.04
C ARG A 5 0.90 11.48 17.84
N GLY A 6 1.44 10.28 18.05
CA GLY A 6 1.72 9.32 16.98
C GLY A 6 0.48 8.74 16.26
N ALA A 7 -0.67 8.70 16.92
CA ALA A 7 -1.95 8.29 16.31
C ALA A 7 -2.79 9.48 15.82
N LEU A 8 -2.59 10.66 16.43
CA LEU A 8 -3.30 11.90 16.08
C LEU A 8 -2.95 12.39 14.68
N VAL A 9 -1.68 12.33 14.27
CA VAL A 9 -1.25 12.78 12.94
C VAL A 9 -1.92 11.99 11.80
N PRO A 10 -1.88 10.64 11.77
CA PRO A 10 -2.57 9.88 10.74
C PRO A 10 -4.10 10.01 10.84
N LEU A 11 -4.67 10.14 12.04
CA LEU A 11 -6.10 10.42 12.20
C LEU A 11 -6.49 11.83 11.72
N LEU A 12 -5.63 12.83 11.89
CA LEU A 12 -5.83 14.19 11.36
C LEU A 12 -5.67 14.22 9.85
N ILE A 13 -4.77 13.43 9.27
CA ILE A 13 -4.64 13.28 7.82
C ILE A 13 -5.85 12.55 7.24
N LEU A 14 -6.31 11.47 7.88
CA LEU A 14 -7.55 10.78 7.50
C LEU A 14 -8.77 11.67 7.69
N ALA A 15 -8.88 12.38 8.80
CA ALA A 15 -9.93 13.35 9.05
C ALA A 15 -9.87 14.47 8.00
N TRP A 16 -8.70 15.02 7.67
CA TRP A 16 -8.55 16.01 6.61
C TRP A 16 -8.94 15.47 5.24
N LEU A 17 -8.69 14.18 4.96
CA LEU A 17 -9.11 13.51 3.73
C LEU A 17 -10.62 13.24 3.65
N PHE A 18 -11.23 12.81 4.76
CA PHE A 18 -12.67 12.51 4.86
C PHE A 18 -13.53 13.76 5.08
N LEU A 19 -12.97 14.79 5.71
CA LEU A 19 -13.55 16.11 5.93
C LEU A 19 -12.97 17.13 4.95
N GLN A 20 -12.36 16.70 3.84
CA GLN A 20 -12.19 17.63 2.73
C GLN A 20 -13.61 18.12 2.43
N PRO A 21 -13.90 19.42 2.59
CA PRO A 21 -15.16 19.92 2.10
C PRO A 21 -15.15 19.57 0.62
N GLU A 22 -16.13 18.77 0.20
CA GLU A 22 -16.57 18.69 -1.20
C GLU A 22 -16.37 20.09 -1.78
N PRO A 23 -15.62 20.29 -2.88
CA PRO A 23 -15.27 21.62 -3.36
C PRO A 23 -16.55 22.45 -3.50
N GLN A 24 -16.84 23.22 -2.45
CA GLN A 24 -18.07 23.99 -2.34
C GLN A 24 -17.82 25.12 -3.29
N ARG A 25 -18.44 25.01 -4.48
CA ARG A 25 -18.32 26.02 -5.53
C ARG A 25 -18.53 27.38 -4.90
N SER A 26 -17.52 28.23 -5.02
CA SER A 26 -17.66 29.58 -4.52
C SER A 26 -18.83 30.25 -5.26
N PRO A 27 -19.61 31.12 -4.61
CA PRO A 27 -20.69 31.85 -5.28
C PRO A 27 -20.21 32.65 -6.51
N ALA A 28 -18.90 32.96 -6.58
CA ALA A 28 -18.24 33.57 -7.72
C ALA A 28 -18.08 32.60 -8.91
N GLU A 29 -17.74 31.33 -8.68
CA GLU A 29 -17.65 30.29 -9.73
C GLU A 29 -19.02 30.01 -10.35
N LEU A 30 -20.08 29.99 -9.55
CA LEU A 30 -21.46 29.79 -10.02
C LEU A 30 -21.96 30.95 -10.91
N ARG A 31 -21.52 32.18 -10.66
CA ARG A 31 -21.87 33.35 -11.48
C ARG A 31 -21.05 33.48 -12.76
N ALA A 32 -19.85 32.89 -12.80
CA ALA A 32 -18.95 32.98 -13.95
C ALA A 32 -19.30 31.98 -15.06
N LEU A 33 -20.07 30.94 -14.76
CA LEU A 33 -20.43 29.88 -15.70
C LEU A 33 -21.86 30.10 -16.24
N PRO A 34 -22.12 29.76 -17.52
CA PRO A 34 -23.45 29.90 -18.11
C PRO A 34 -24.50 29.06 -17.35
N SER A 35 -25.77 29.51 -17.41
CA SER A 35 -26.89 28.73 -16.89
C SER A 35 -27.03 27.43 -17.68
N ILE A 36 -27.61 26.40 -17.06
CA ILE A 36 -27.92 25.15 -17.77
C ILE A 36 -28.86 25.45 -18.95
N ASP A 37 -29.84 26.36 -18.76
CA ASP A 37 -30.77 26.77 -19.82
C ASP A 37 -30.03 27.43 -21.00
N ASP A 38 -29.00 28.24 -20.73
CA ASP A 38 -28.19 28.88 -21.78
C ASP A 38 -27.40 27.85 -22.58
N VAL A 39 -26.93 26.79 -21.90
CA VAL A 39 -26.20 25.69 -22.53
C VAL A 39 -27.15 24.85 -23.40
N ILE A 40 -28.32 24.50 -22.87
CA ILE A 40 -29.35 23.78 -23.63
C ILE A 40 -29.74 24.56 -24.88
N ALA A 41 -29.98 25.88 -24.77
CA ALA A 41 -30.29 26.72 -25.93
C ALA A 41 -29.18 26.71 -26.99
N ARG A 42 -27.91 26.67 -26.57
CA ARG A 42 -26.76 26.57 -27.49
C ARG A 42 -26.66 25.18 -28.14
N GLU A 43 -26.97 24.13 -27.40
CA GLU A 43 -26.99 22.75 -27.90
C GLU A 43 -28.14 22.55 -28.91
N GLU A 44 -29.34 23.06 -28.63
CA GLU A 44 -30.48 23.07 -29.55
C GLU A 44 -30.18 23.84 -30.84
N LEU A 45 -29.55 25.02 -30.72
CA LEU A 45 -29.10 25.79 -31.87
C LEU A 45 -28.11 24.97 -32.72
N SER A 46 -27.14 24.31 -32.09
CA SER A 46 -26.15 23.48 -32.79
C SER A 46 -26.80 22.26 -33.45
N LEU A 47 -27.80 21.65 -32.80
CA LEU A 47 -28.60 20.56 -33.36
C LEU A 47 -29.41 21.03 -34.58
N SER A 48 -30.05 22.19 -34.51
CA SER A 48 -30.82 22.75 -35.65
C SER A 48 -29.93 22.99 -36.88
N ARG A 49 -28.66 23.38 -36.66
CA ARG A 49 -27.67 23.57 -37.71
C ARG A 49 -27.21 22.24 -38.30
N LEU A 50 -27.04 21.22 -37.46
CA LEU A 50 -26.75 19.86 -37.91
C LEU A 50 -27.87 19.29 -38.79
N GLN A 51 -29.12 19.49 -38.38
CA GLN A 51 -30.30 19.03 -39.14
C GLN A 51 -30.38 19.67 -40.53
N ASN A 52 -30.06 20.96 -40.63
CA ASN A 52 -30.08 21.72 -41.89
C ASN A 52 -28.80 21.57 -42.73
N SER A 53 -27.80 20.85 -42.22
CA SER A 53 -26.50 20.72 -42.88
C SER A 53 -26.56 19.76 -44.08
N THR A 54 -25.77 20.06 -45.11
CA THR A 54 -25.63 19.24 -46.32
C THR A 54 -24.20 18.74 -46.50
N TRP A 55 -24.05 17.65 -47.25
CA TRP A 55 -22.74 17.10 -47.57
C TRP A 55 -21.91 18.08 -48.41
N ASN A 56 -20.67 18.30 -48.01
CA ASN A 56 -19.70 19.08 -48.77
C ASN A 56 -18.33 18.38 -48.73
N PRO A 57 -17.78 17.97 -49.88
CA PRO A 57 -16.48 17.30 -49.93
C PRO A 57 -15.30 18.22 -49.54
N GLN A 58 -15.46 19.54 -49.69
CA GLN A 58 -14.47 20.56 -49.30
C GLN A 58 -14.69 21.14 -47.89
N ALA A 59 -15.56 20.51 -47.08
CA ALA A 59 -15.74 20.92 -45.69
C ALA A 59 -14.40 20.91 -44.93
N GLY A 60 -13.92 22.10 -44.56
CA GLY A 60 -12.62 22.33 -43.91
C GLY A 60 -11.73 23.37 -44.60
N ASP A 61 -11.91 23.65 -45.90
CA ASP A 61 -11.04 24.53 -46.71
C ASP A 61 -11.19 26.05 -46.43
N GLY A 62 -11.67 26.43 -45.24
CA GLY A 62 -11.93 27.82 -44.85
C GLY A 62 -13.08 28.52 -45.60
N SER A 63 -13.56 27.95 -46.71
CA SER A 63 -14.63 28.50 -47.58
C SER A 63 -16.04 28.22 -47.06
N HIS A 64 -16.22 27.21 -46.20
CA HIS A 64 -17.51 26.81 -45.67
C HIS A 64 -17.48 26.76 -44.14
N VAL A 65 -17.81 27.89 -43.51
CA VAL A 65 -17.93 28.02 -42.07
C VAL A 65 -19.31 27.55 -41.66
N LEU A 66 -19.41 26.32 -41.17
CA LEU A 66 -20.56 25.98 -40.33
C LEU A 66 -20.47 26.90 -39.13
N ASN A 67 -21.52 27.70 -38.91
CA ASN A 67 -21.64 28.50 -37.72
C ASN A 67 -21.87 27.53 -36.56
N VAL A 68 -20.85 26.84 -36.08
CA VAL A 68 -20.90 25.93 -34.94
C VAL A 68 -19.65 26.22 -34.14
N THR A 69 -19.76 26.21 -32.82
CA THR A 69 -18.66 26.59 -31.94
C THR A 69 -17.37 25.84 -32.29
N GLY A 70 -16.32 26.59 -32.63
CA GLY A 70 -15.01 26.06 -33.01
C GLY A 70 -14.74 25.94 -34.52
N LEU A 71 -15.72 26.14 -35.40
CA LEU A 71 -15.52 26.26 -36.86
C LEU A 71 -15.47 27.71 -37.38
N GLU A 72 -15.65 28.67 -36.49
CA GLU A 72 -15.58 30.10 -36.80
C GLU A 72 -14.21 30.48 -37.38
N ALA A 73 -14.19 31.21 -38.50
CA ALA A 73 -12.96 31.62 -39.17
C ALA A 73 -12.04 32.49 -38.28
N GLU A 74 -12.63 33.21 -37.32
CA GLU A 74 -11.94 34.11 -36.39
C GLU A 74 -11.04 33.38 -35.38
N ARG A 75 -11.31 32.08 -35.12
CA ARG A 75 -10.56 31.30 -34.10
C ARG A 75 -9.20 30.79 -34.57
N GLY A 76 -8.91 30.84 -35.88
CA GLY A 76 -7.58 30.50 -36.41
C GLY A 76 -7.17 29.03 -36.31
N TYR A 77 -8.12 28.10 -36.17
CA TYR A 77 -7.86 26.65 -36.16
C TYR A 77 -7.37 26.16 -37.54
N ALA A 78 -6.59 25.08 -37.56
CA ALA A 78 -6.01 24.50 -38.76
C ALA A 78 -7.00 23.66 -39.60
N TRP A 79 -8.22 24.15 -39.81
CA TRP A 79 -9.25 23.45 -40.58
C TRP A 79 -8.83 23.16 -42.03
N TYR A 80 -7.93 23.99 -42.59
CA TYR A 80 -7.33 23.79 -43.92
C TYR A 80 -6.64 22.44 -44.11
N ALA A 81 -6.25 21.77 -43.01
CA ALA A 81 -5.63 20.45 -43.05
C ALA A 81 -6.65 19.30 -43.26
N VAL A 82 -7.93 19.52 -42.96
CA VAL A 82 -8.96 18.46 -42.96
C VAL A 82 -9.10 17.72 -44.29
N PRO A 83 -9.07 18.38 -45.48
CA PRO A 83 -9.12 17.66 -46.74
C PRO A 83 -8.00 16.62 -46.89
N LYS A 84 -6.76 16.97 -46.50
CA LYS A 84 -5.61 16.06 -46.51
C LYS A 84 -5.74 14.94 -45.48
N ILE A 85 -6.26 15.25 -44.29
CA ILE A 85 -6.54 14.25 -43.25
C ILE A 85 -7.60 13.23 -43.73
N LYS A 86 -8.65 13.69 -44.41
CA LYS A 86 -9.68 12.82 -44.99
C LYS A 86 -9.11 11.95 -46.11
N GLU A 87 -8.25 12.50 -46.96
CA GLU A 87 -7.55 11.74 -47.99
C GLU A 87 -6.71 10.60 -47.38
N ARG A 88 -5.92 10.93 -46.36
CA ARG A 88 -5.15 9.93 -45.61
C ARG A 88 -6.01 8.87 -44.92
N ALA A 89 -7.16 9.26 -44.37
CA ALA A 89 -8.11 8.30 -43.79
C ALA A 89 -8.70 7.35 -44.86
N ARG A 90 -8.93 7.83 -46.09
CA ARG A 90 -9.33 6.97 -47.22
C ARG A 90 -8.22 6.01 -47.64
N GLU A 91 -6.96 6.45 -47.66
CA GLU A 91 -5.82 5.57 -47.92
C GLU A 91 -5.75 4.43 -46.88
N GLN A 92 -5.93 4.76 -45.59
CA GLN A 92 -5.92 3.75 -44.52
C GLN A 92 -7.11 2.77 -44.66
N LEU A 93 -8.29 3.26 -45.04
CA LEU A 93 -9.45 2.41 -45.34
C LEU A 93 -9.17 1.47 -46.53
N GLN A 94 -8.64 2.01 -47.63
CA GLN A 94 -8.31 1.22 -48.82
C GLN A 94 -7.25 0.18 -48.52
N TYR A 95 -6.25 0.50 -47.70
CA TYR A 95 -5.25 -0.47 -47.26
C TYR A 95 -5.87 -1.57 -46.38
N ALA A 96 -6.77 -1.21 -45.47
CA ALA A 96 -7.38 -2.15 -44.53
C ALA A 96 -8.37 -3.13 -45.18
N LEU A 97 -9.12 -2.69 -46.20
CA LEU A 97 -10.24 -3.44 -46.81
C LEU A 97 -10.09 -3.71 -48.30
N GLY A 98 -9.05 -3.20 -48.96
CA GLY A 98 -8.87 -3.28 -50.41
C GLY A 98 -9.98 -2.55 -51.18
N ASP A 99 -10.26 -3.02 -52.39
CA ASP A 99 -11.27 -2.45 -53.30
C ASP A 99 -12.72 -2.59 -52.76
N TRP A 100 -12.94 -3.45 -51.77
CA TRP A 100 -14.21 -3.52 -51.07
C TRP A 100 -14.47 -2.26 -50.24
N GLY A 101 -13.45 -1.73 -49.55
CA GLY A 101 -13.60 -0.57 -48.68
C GLY A 101 -14.01 0.69 -49.43
N THR A 102 -13.44 0.89 -50.63
CA THR A 102 -13.78 2.03 -51.49
C THR A 102 -15.19 1.92 -52.06
N ARG A 103 -15.60 0.73 -52.53
CA ARG A 103 -16.98 0.47 -52.97
C ARG A 103 -18.00 0.67 -51.86
N ALA A 104 -17.74 0.11 -50.67
CA ALA A 104 -18.62 0.24 -49.52
C ALA A 104 -18.75 1.69 -49.02
N LEU A 105 -17.75 2.54 -49.28
CA LEU A 105 -17.82 3.96 -48.95
C LEU A 105 -18.85 4.71 -49.82
N GLU A 106 -18.98 4.32 -51.09
CA GLU A 106 -19.79 4.99 -52.12
C GLU A 106 -21.17 4.36 -52.30
N GLU A 107 -21.26 3.02 -52.26
CA GLU A 107 -22.46 2.24 -52.51
C GLU A 107 -23.04 1.62 -51.23
N GLU A 108 -24.37 1.46 -51.20
CA GLU A 108 -25.05 0.77 -50.11
C GLU A 108 -24.94 -0.75 -50.32
N THR A 109 -24.11 -1.40 -49.51
CA THR A 109 -23.82 -2.84 -49.63
C THR A 109 -24.40 -3.60 -48.44
N GLU A 110 -25.03 -4.74 -48.72
CA GLU A 110 -25.55 -5.61 -47.66
C GLU A 110 -24.42 -6.17 -46.78
N MET A 111 -24.65 -6.22 -45.47
CA MET A 111 -23.68 -6.74 -44.49
C MET A 111 -23.33 -8.23 -44.73
N SER A 112 -24.20 -8.97 -45.43
CA SER A 112 -24.06 -10.37 -45.84
C SER A 112 -23.04 -10.59 -46.96
N SER A 113 -22.83 -9.61 -47.85
CA SER A 113 -21.95 -9.71 -49.03
C SER A 113 -20.50 -9.29 -48.75
N ARG A 114 -20.19 -9.00 -47.49
CA ARG A 114 -18.90 -8.51 -47.03
C ARG A 114 -17.77 -9.52 -47.29
N GLU A 115 -16.83 -9.15 -48.16
CA GLU A 115 -15.65 -9.98 -48.48
C GLU A 115 -14.67 -10.05 -47.30
N THR A 116 -14.52 -8.96 -46.54
CA THR A 116 -13.55 -8.86 -45.44
C THR A 116 -14.27 -8.94 -44.09
N PRO A 117 -14.03 -9.96 -43.26
CA PRO A 117 -14.78 -10.15 -42.03
C PRO A 117 -14.26 -9.16 -40.95
N LEU A 118 -15.14 -8.30 -40.41
CA LEU A 118 -14.82 -7.38 -39.31
C LEU A 118 -15.76 -7.57 -38.12
N TYR A 119 -15.39 -6.98 -36.98
CA TYR A 119 -16.21 -6.99 -35.76
C TYR A 119 -17.32 -5.95 -35.86
N SER A 120 -18.55 -6.34 -35.54
CA SER A 120 -19.67 -5.40 -35.43
C SER A 120 -19.59 -4.58 -34.16
N ASN A 121 -19.03 -5.16 -33.09
CA ASN A 121 -18.77 -4.49 -31.83
C ASN A 121 -17.27 -4.52 -31.50
N VAL A 122 -16.66 -3.34 -31.39
CA VAL A 122 -15.23 -3.15 -31.12
C VAL A 122 -14.94 -2.82 -29.64
N THR A 123 -15.87 -3.05 -28.73
CA THR A 123 -15.66 -2.89 -27.28
C THR A 123 -14.47 -3.70 -26.79
N GLY A 124 -13.63 -3.05 -25.99
CA GLY A 124 -12.42 -3.66 -25.47
C GLY A 124 -11.29 -2.67 -25.30
N PHE A 125 -10.12 -3.24 -25.04
CA PHE A 125 -8.91 -2.47 -24.81
C PHE A 125 -7.93 -2.69 -25.94
N THR A 126 -7.42 -1.59 -26.48
CA THR A 126 -6.40 -1.63 -27.52
C THR A 126 -5.20 -0.78 -27.10
N HIS A 127 -4.00 -1.30 -27.36
CA HIS A 127 -2.75 -0.63 -27.03
C HIS A 127 -1.79 -0.69 -28.22
N GLY A 128 -0.97 0.36 -28.37
CA GLY A 128 0.02 0.44 -29.44
C GLY A 128 0.90 1.67 -29.28
N LYS A 129 1.75 1.88 -30.30
CA LYS A 129 2.62 3.06 -30.38
C LYS A 129 2.07 4.04 -31.39
N TRP A 130 2.22 5.32 -31.10
CA TRP A 130 1.96 6.40 -32.04
C TRP A 130 3.26 7.01 -32.54
N LYS A 131 3.24 7.55 -33.75
CA LYS A 131 4.28 8.39 -34.34
C LYS A 131 3.64 9.64 -34.92
N ARG A 132 4.42 10.71 -35.03
CA ARG A 132 4.01 11.92 -35.75
C ARG A 132 3.86 11.61 -37.24
N SER A 133 2.73 11.98 -37.84
CA SER A 133 2.44 11.69 -39.25
C SER A 133 3.38 12.46 -40.19
N LYS A 134 3.64 11.90 -41.38
CA LYS A 134 4.33 12.61 -42.47
C LYS A 134 3.59 13.89 -42.89
N LEU A 135 2.26 13.92 -42.71
CA LEU A 135 1.42 15.08 -42.97
C LEU A 135 1.70 16.28 -42.06
N GLN A 136 2.43 16.08 -40.96
CA GLN A 136 2.77 17.18 -40.05
C GLN A 136 3.52 18.32 -40.77
N GLN A 137 4.30 18.01 -41.81
CA GLN A 137 5.03 19.03 -42.58
C GLN A 137 4.08 20.02 -43.28
N ASP A 138 2.88 19.56 -43.62
CA ASP A 138 1.84 20.34 -44.27
C ASP A 138 0.90 21.07 -43.30
N VAL A 139 0.97 20.73 -42.00
CA VAL A 139 0.15 21.31 -40.95
C VAL A 139 1.02 22.23 -40.10
N ALA A 140 0.98 23.52 -40.42
CA ALA A 140 1.62 24.55 -39.63
C ALA A 140 0.89 24.76 -38.30
N LEU A 141 1.67 25.10 -37.26
CA LEU A 141 1.15 25.39 -35.92
C LEU A 141 0.17 26.59 -36.00
N PRO A 142 -1.09 26.45 -35.53
CA PRO A 142 -2.06 27.52 -35.61
C PRO A 142 -1.67 28.69 -34.71
N LYS A 143 -1.88 29.92 -35.18
CA LYS A 143 -1.60 31.14 -34.42
C LYS A 143 -2.85 31.55 -33.66
N LEU A 144 -3.04 30.96 -32.48
CA LEU A 144 -4.19 31.24 -31.62
C LEU A 144 -3.97 32.49 -30.76
N ASN A 145 -5.03 33.25 -30.54
CA ASN A 145 -5.03 34.35 -29.58
C ASN A 145 -5.20 33.82 -28.15
N LEU A 146 -4.09 33.45 -27.50
CA LEU A 146 -4.11 32.77 -26.18
C LEU A 146 -4.77 33.59 -25.06
N THR A 147 -4.90 34.92 -25.21
CA THR A 147 -5.61 35.74 -24.21
C THR A 147 -7.12 35.53 -24.23
N GLU A 148 -7.69 35.12 -25.36
CA GLU A 148 -9.13 34.82 -25.48
C GLU A 148 -9.50 33.52 -24.77
N TYR A 149 -8.56 32.57 -24.72
CA TYR A 149 -8.72 31.27 -24.09
C TYR A 149 -8.15 31.23 -22.66
N ALA A 150 -7.68 32.36 -22.13
CA ALA A 150 -7.12 32.42 -20.80
C ALA A 150 -8.22 32.20 -19.75
N PRO A 151 -8.03 31.28 -18.79
CA PRO A 151 -9.02 31.06 -17.74
C PRO A 151 -9.30 32.36 -16.99
N LEU A 152 -10.54 32.57 -16.58
CA LEU A 152 -10.85 33.68 -15.69
C LEU A 152 -10.07 33.52 -14.39
N THR A 153 -9.76 34.61 -13.73
CA THR A 153 -9.28 34.60 -12.35
C THR A 153 -10.50 34.57 -11.42
N PRO A 154 -10.34 34.19 -10.14
CA PRO A 154 -11.40 34.29 -9.14
C PRO A 154 -12.03 35.69 -8.99
N PHE A 155 -11.38 36.72 -9.56
CA PHE A 155 -11.81 38.11 -9.58
C PHE A 155 -12.41 38.55 -10.93
N GLY A 156 -12.69 37.62 -11.86
CA GLY A 156 -13.36 37.89 -13.14
C GLY A 156 -12.47 38.54 -14.21
N LYS A 157 -11.15 38.64 -14.00
CA LYS A 157 -10.19 39.12 -15.02
C LYS A 157 -9.57 37.94 -15.77
N PRO A 158 -9.23 38.06 -17.06
CA PRO A 158 -8.48 37.02 -17.77
C PRO A 158 -7.15 36.76 -17.05
N GLY A 159 -6.89 35.50 -16.73
CA GLY A 159 -5.66 35.03 -16.11
C GLY A 159 -4.47 35.10 -17.06
N PRO A 160 -3.26 34.74 -16.59
CA PRO A 160 -2.10 34.65 -17.46
C PRO A 160 -2.35 33.62 -18.56
N ALA A 161 -2.01 33.96 -19.81
CA ALA A 161 -2.05 33.03 -20.92
C ALA A 161 -1.12 31.83 -20.62
N ARG A 162 -1.72 30.65 -20.45
CA ARG A 162 -1.01 29.38 -20.27
C ARG A 162 -1.04 28.60 -21.57
N LYS A 163 -0.07 27.71 -21.75
CA LYS A 163 -0.12 26.73 -22.85
C LYS A 163 -1.35 25.83 -22.65
N PHE A 164 -1.93 25.37 -23.76
CA PHE A 164 -3.03 24.41 -23.69
C PHE A 164 -2.53 23.10 -23.09
N ASP A 165 -3.34 22.50 -22.23
CA ASP A 165 -3.10 21.13 -21.75
C ASP A 165 -3.27 20.16 -22.92
N ARG A 166 -2.73 18.93 -22.83
CA ARG A 166 -2.75 17.93 -23.93
C ARG A 166 -2.00 18.35 -25.20
N ASN A 167 -1.03 19.26 -25.06
CA ASN A 167 -0.14 19.60 -26.16
C ASN A 167 0.99 18.57 -26.27
N ILE A 168 1.03 17.85 -27.40
CA ILE A 168 1.99 16.77 -27.64
C ILE A 168 3.13 17.28 -28.50
N THR A 169 4.34 17.25 -27.93
CA THR A 169 5.55 17.78 -28.56
C THR A 169 6.49 16.70 -29.07
N GLY A 170 6.40 15.47 -28.53
CA GLY A 170 7.21 14.34 -28.98
C GLY A 170 6.91 13.87 -30.40
N ASP A 171 7.84 13.09 -30.94
CA ASP A 171 7.75 12.47 -32.27
C ASP A 171 7.15 11.06 -32.23
N ALA A 172 7.24 10.38 -31.09
CA ALA A 172 6.69 9.05 -30.87
C ALA A 172 6.35 8.85 -29.38
N GLY A 173 5.43 7.94 -29.11
CA GLY A 173 5.04 7.56 -27.76
C GLY A 173 4.05 6.40 -27.76
N ASP A 174 3.42 6.19 -26.61
CA ASP A 174 2.48 5.08 -26.40
C ASP A 174 1.04 5.59 -26.35
N VAL A 175 0.12 4.81 -26.92
CA VAL A 175 -1.32 5.08 -26.92
C VAL A 175 -2.08 3.86 -26.40
N SER A 176 -3.02 4.11 -25.50
CA SER A 176 -3.99 3.13 -25.04
C SER A 176 -5.39 3.68 -25.21
N ILE A 177 -6.28 2.89 -25.81
CA ILE A 177 -7.66 3.27 -26.11
C ILE A 177 -8.58 2.24 -25.48
N TRP A 178 -9.41 2.69 -24.55
CA TRP A 178 -10.51 1.91 -23.98
C TRP A 178 -11.80 2.26 -24.73
N ILE A 179 -12.35 1.31 -25.47
CA ILE A 179 -13.57 1.52 -26.27
C ILE A 179 -14.76 0.97 -25.50
N SER A 180 -15.75 1.82 -25.27
CA SER A 180 -17.04 1.46 -24.66
C SER A 180 -18.19 1.90 -25.55
N GLU A 181 -19.12 0.97 -25.82
CA GLU A 181 -20.40 1.27 -26.44
C GLU A 181 -21.42 1.47 -25.30
N LYS A 182 -21.85 2.71 -25.07
CA LYS A 182 -22.86 2.99 -24.06
C LYS A 182 -24.23 2.80 -24.70
N GLU A 183 -24.77 1.58 -24.63
CA GLU A 183 -26.18 1.33 -24.94
C GLU A 183 -27.02 2.11 -23.91
N ILE A 184 -27.45 3.31 -24.26
CA ILE A 184 -28.34 4.07 -23.39
C ILE A 184 -29.69 3.32 -23.37
N PRO A 185 -30.23 2.91 -22.19
CA PRO A 185 -31.50 2.20 -22.10
C PRO A 185 -32.63 2.95 -22.82
N GLY A 186 -33.32 2.26 -23.73
CA GLY A 186 -34.39 2.79 -24.57
C GLY A 186 -33.92 3.60 -25.79
N THR A 187 -32.61 3.63 -26.08
CA THR A 187 -31.96 4.39 -27.19
C THR A 187 -31.30 3.46 -28.18
N SER A 188 -31.68 2.19 -28.18
CA SER A 188 -31.36 1.29 -29.27
C SER A 188 -31.98 1.89 -30.52
N LEU A 189 -31.19 2.65 -31.28
CA LEU A 189 -31.27 2.63 -32.73
C LEU A 189 -31.48 1.16 -33.07
N SER A 190 -32.52 0.85 -33.84
CA SER A 190 -32.87 -0.53 -34.19
C SER A 190 -31.60 -1.33 -34.46
N ASP A 191 -31.50 -2.55 -33.90
CA ASP A 191 -30.30 -3.43 -34.00
C ASP A 191 -29.86 -3.64 -35.48
N ASP A 192 -30.75 -3.36 -36.44
CA ASP A 192 -30.56 -3.30 -37.89
C ASP A 192 -29.80 -2.07 -38.44
N SER A 193 -29.44 -1.08 -37.62
CA SER A 193 -28.71 0.09 -38.10
C SER A 193 -27.23 -0.22 -38.29
N ASN A 194 -26.71 0.08 -39.49
CA ASN A 194 -25.30 -0.09 -39.87
C ASN A 194 -24.34 0.85 -39.12
N VAL A 195 -24.85 1.73 -38.24
CA VAL A 195 -24.08 2.72 -37.50
C VAL A 195 -24.41 2.62 -36.02
N THR A 196 -23.38 2.43 -35.20
CA THR A 196 -23.48 2.65 -33.75
C THR A 196 -23.31 4.14 -33.49
N ALA A 197 -24.36 4.78 -32.97
CA ALA A 197 -24.27 6.14 -32.48
C ALA A 197 -23.81 6.17 -31.02
N GLU A 198 -22.86 7.06 -30.71
CA GLU A 198 -22.32 7.29 -29.36
C GLU A 198 -21.28 6.25 -28.87
N MET A 199 -20.41 5.81 -29.78
CA MET A 199 -19.16 5.14 -29.40
C MET A 199 -18.32 6.10 -28.55
N THR A 200 -17.93 5.65 -27.37
CA THR A 200 -17.09 6.41 -26.43
C THR A 200 -15.74 5.74 -26.32
N ALA A 201 -14.66 6.50 -26.48
CA ALA A 201 -13.30 6.00 -26.33
C ALA A 201 -12.55 6.84 -25.29
N GLU A 202 -11.95 6.19 -24.30
CA GLU A 202 -11.03 6.82 -23.36
C GLU A 202 -9.61 6.60 -23.87
N VAL A 203 -8.96 7.67 -24.27
CA VAL A 203 -7.64 7.67 -24.92
C VAL A 203 -6.61 8.19 -23.93
N LYS A 204 -5.57 7.39 -23.72
CA LYS A 204 -4.39 7.76 -22.95
C LYS A 204 -3.20 7.89 -23.89
N LEU A 205 -2.68 9.10 -24.02
CA LEU A 205 -1.51 9.43 -24.83
C LEU A 205 -0.33 9.68 -23.90
N THR A 206 0.74 8.90 -24.05
CA THR A 206 1.97 9.06 -23.28
C THR A 206 3.07 9.59 -24.18
N ASP A 207 3.59 10.77 -23.86
CA ASP A 207 4.76 11.37 -24.51
C ASP A 207 5.99 11.18 -23.60
N PRO A 208 6.97 10.34 -23.99
CA PRO A 208 8.17 10.10 -23.19
C PRO A 208 9.13 11.31 -23.15
N ASN A 209 9.06 12.20 -24.14
CA ASN A 209 9.94 13.37 -24.25
C ASN A 209 9.26 14.67 -23.75
N GLY A 210 7.94 14.64 -23.54
CA GLY A 210 7.11 15.77 -23.10
C GLY A 210 6.80 15.79 -21.60
N GLU A 211 5.92 16.71 -21.20
CA GLU A 211 5.58 16.99 -19.79
C GLU A 211 4.62 15.96 -19.13
N GLY A 212 4.14 14.93 -19.83
CA GLY A 212 3.37 13.87 -19.18
C GLY A 212 2.49 12.98 -20.06
N SER A 213 1.74 12.09 -19.40
CA SER A 213 0.68 11.27 -19.99
C SER A 213 -0.67 11.98 -19.85
N TRP A 214 -1.39 12.11 -20.95
CA TRP A 214 -2.69 12.77 -21.01
C TRP A 214 -3.80 11.74 -21.17
N GLU A 215 -4.87 11.89 -20.40
CA GLU A 215 -6.08 11.09 -20.51
C GLU A 215 -7.23 11.98 -20.99
N LEU A 216 -7.92 11.55 -22.05
CA LEU A 216 -9.04 12.26 -22.62
C LEU A 216 -10.15 11.30 -23.06
N LYS A 217 -11.36 11.83 -23.09
CA LYS A 217 -12.55 11.11 -23.55
C LYS A 217 -12.96 11.67 -24.91
N VAL A 218 -13.07 10.79 -25.89
CA VAL A 218 -13.58 11.12 -27.22
C VAL A 218 -14.87 10.38 -27.47
N ARG A 219 -15.78 11.02 -28.19
CA ARG A 219 -17.09 10.45 -28.52
C ARG A 219 -17.35 10.58 -30.01
N GLY A 220 -18.10 9.64 -30.54
CA GLY A 220 -18.59 9.74 -31.91
C GLY A 220 -19.29 8.50 -32.41
N LEU A 221 -18.98 8.11 -33.64
CA LEU A 221 -19.77 7.15 -34.42
C LEU A 221 -18.89 6.02 -34.91
N TYR A 222 -19.46 4.82 -34.98
CA TYR A 222 -18.82 3.66 -35.57
C TYR A 222 -19.69 3.08 -36.70
N PHE A 223 -19.11 3.01 -37.90
CA PHE A 223 -19.73 2.44 -39.09
C PHE A 223 -19.40 0.94 -39.15
N LYS A 224 -20.39 0.07 -38.89
CA LYS A 224 -20.22 -1.39 -38.79
C LYS A 224 -19.87 -2.03 -40.15
N ASP A 225 -20.34 -1.44 -41.24
CA ASP A 225 -20.17 -1.91 -42.62
C ASP A 225 -18.75 -1.74 -43.15
N ILE A 226 -18.08 -0.62 -42.82
CA ILE A 226 -16.69 -0.31 -43.21
C ILE A 226 -15.69 -0.44 -42.04
N GLY A 227 -16.16 -0.68 -40.82
CA GLY A 227 -15.30 -0.78 -39.63
C GLY A 227 -14.54 0.49 -39.31
N GLN A 228 -15.13 1.65 -39.57
CA GLN A 228 -14.50 2.95 -39.35
C GLN A 228 -15.19 3.68 -38.18
N ALA A 229 -14.40 4.19 -37.23
CA ALA A 229 -14.88 5.10 -36.21
C ALA A 229 -14.42 6.53 -36.49
N ILE A 230 -15.31 7.50 -36.29
CA ILE A 230 -14.99 8.93 -36.31
C ILE A 230 -15.33 9.47 -34.93
N LEU A 231 -14.32 9.98 -34.23
CA LEU A 231 -14.39 10.38 -32.84
C LEU A 231 -13.88 11.82 -32.69
N SER A 232 -14.46 12.56 -31.76
CA SER A 232 -14.04 13.93 -31.46
C SER A 232 -14.16 14.23 -29.96
N THR A 233 -13.31 15.11 -29.47
CA THR A 233 -13.50 15.79 -28.18
C THR A 233 -14.61 16.83 -28.30
N THR A 234 -15.35 17.05 -27.20
CA THR A 234 -16.32 18.16 -27.10
C THR A 234 -16.02 18.97 -25.84
N SER A 235 -15.93 20.28 -26.00
CA SER A 235 -15.62 21.26 -24.95
C SER A 235 -16.36 22.57 -25.20
N ASP A 236 -16.24 23.51 -24.26
CA ASP A 236 -16.84 24.85 -24.41
C ASP A 236 -16.28 25.62 -25.62
N LYS A 237 -15.05 25.30 -26.07
CA LYS A 237 -14.43 25.94 -27.24
C LYS A 237 -14.66 25.19 -28.55
N PHE A 238 -15.13 23.95 -28.51
CA PHE A 238 -15.34 23.12 -29.69
C PHE A 238 -16.49 22.15 -29.51
N ALA A 239 -17.54 22.34 -30.31
CA ALA A 239 -18.74 21.51 -30.28
C ALA A 239 -18.58 20.24 -31.14
N GLY A 240 -17.55 19.44 -30.86
CA GLY A 240 -17.10 18.35 -31.74
C GLY A 240 -18.17 17.33 -32.14
N ILE A 241 -19.03 16.90 -31.20
CA ILE A 241 -20.10 15.93 -31.49
C ILE A 241 -21.04 16.38 -32.62
N PHE A 242 -21.32 17.69 -32.72
CA PHE A 242 -22.18 18.26 -33.77
C PHE A 242 -21.47 18.38 -35.13
N VAL A 243 -20.13 18.31 -35.14
CA VAL A 243 -19.29 18.47 -36.33
C VAL A 243 -19.00 17.13 -37.01
N LEU A 244 -19.14 16.02 -36.28
CA LEU A 244 -18.80 14.67 -36.74
C LEU A 244 -19.31 14.30 -38.14
N PRO A 245 -20.57 14.62 -38.55
CA PRO A 245 -21.01 14.29 -39.91
C PRO A 245 -20.15 14.95 -40.98
N HIS A 246 -19.69 16.18 -40.76
CA HIS A 246 -18.82 16.89 -41.70
C HIS A 246 -17.41 16.31 -41.80
N LEU A 247 -17.03 15.44 -40.87
CA LEU A 247 -15.77 14.69 -40.89
C LEU A 247 -15.92 13.33 -41.60
N ALA A 248 -17.14 12.95 -41.99
CA ALA A 248 -17.38 11.76 -42.80
C ALA A 248 -16.62 11.80 -44.13
N LEU A 249 -16.31 10.63 -44.68
CA LEU A 249 -15.50 10.48 -45.89
C LEU A 249 -16.33 10.45 -47.18
N SER A 250 -17.63 10.13 -47.08
CA SER A 250 -18.57 10.03 -48.21
C SER A 250 -19.95 10.65 -47.92
N PRO A 251 -20.75 10.96 -48.96
CA PRO A 251 -22.13 11.42 -48.78
C PRO A 251 -23.00 10.43 -48.00
N ARG A 252 -22.78 9.12 -48.19
CA ARG A 252 -23.52 8.05 -47.50
C ARG A 252 -23.22 8.05 -46.01
N THR A 253 -21.93 8.04 -45.65
CA THR A 253 -21.48 8.08 -44.25
C THR A 253 -21.90 9.39 -43.57
N PHE A 254 -21.96 10.50 -44.30
CA PHE A 254 -22.53 11.77 -43.84
C PHE A 254 -24.03 11.65 -43.51
N GLU A 255 -24.83 11.10 -44.41
CA GLU A 255 -26.29 10.99 -44.20
C GLU A 255 -26.62 10.06 -43.03
N SER A 256 -25.94 8.90 -42.96
CA SER A 256 -26.13 7.95 -41.86
C SER A 256 -25.68 8.55 -40.51
N SER A 257 -24.55 9.27 -40.48
CA SER A 257 -24.09 9.94 -39.26
C SER A 257 -25.03 11.07 -38.82
N ARG A 258 -25.51 11.88 -39.76
CA ARG A 258 -26.48 12.95 -39.49
C ARG A 258 -27.77 12.40 -38.89
N LYS A 259 -28.34 11.34 -39.47
CA LYS A 259 -29.55 10.69 -38.97
C LYS A 259 -29.35 10.14 -37.56
N ALA A 260 -28.25 9.40 -37.34
CA ALA A 260 -27.98 8.74 -36.08
C ALA A 260 -27.70 9.73 -34.95
N LEU A 261 -26.91 10.79 -35.21
CA LEU A 261 -26.64 11.84 -34.22
C LEU A 261 -27.86 12.71 -33.92
N ASN A 262 -28.73 12.97 -34.90
CA ASN A 262 -29.95 13.73 -34.66
C ASN A 262 -30.83 13.05 -33.60
N GLU A 263 -30.96 11.73 -33.67
CA GLU A 263 -31.72 10.94 -32.70
C GLU A 263 -31.04 10.90 -31.32
N THR A 264 -29.73 10.62 -31.25
CA THR A 264 -29.03 10.51 -29.96
C THR A 264 -28.87 11.85 -29.26
N ILE A 265 -28.56 12.92 -30.00
CA ILE A 265 -28.37 14.26 -29.44
C ILE A 265 -29.71 14.82 -28.95
N SER A 266 -30.78 14.73 -29.75
CA SER A 266 -32.11 15.22 -29.32
C SER A 266 -32.58 14.54 -28.04
N LYS A 267 -32.34 13.24 -27.90
CA LYS A 267 -32.68 12.51 -26.68
C LYS A 267 -31.79 12.87 -25.48
N THR A 268 -30.51 13.16 -25.71
CA THR A 268 -29.61 13.60 -24.64
C THR A 268 -30.01 14.99 -24.13
N ILE A 269 -30.33 15.90 -25.04
CA ILE A 269 -30.88 17.23 -24.70
C ILE A 269 -32.19 17.09 -23.92
N GLN A 270 -33.11 16.23 -24.38
CA GLN A 270 -34.35 15.99 -23.64
C GLN A 270 -34.09 15.50 -22.20
N ARG A 271 -33.08 14.66 -21.98
CA ARG A 271 -32.70 14.19 -20.64
C ARG A 271 -32.07 15.28 -19.77
N GLN A 272 -31.41 16.28 -20.37
CA GLN A 272 -30.96 17.46 -19.64
C GLN A 272 -32.16 18.33 -19.23
N ILE A 273 -33.13 18.54 -20.14
CA ILE A 273 -34.37 19.28 -19.88
C ILE A 273 -35.20 18.60 -18.77
N ASP A 274 -35.34 17.28 -18.82
CA ASP A 274 -36.08 16.49 -17.83
C ASP A 274 -35.36 16.41 -16.46
N GLY A 275 -34.13 16.92 -16.35
CA GLY A 275 -33.34 16.89 -15.11
C GLY A 275 -32.73 15.53 -14.76
N TYR A 276 -32.75 14.55 -15.68
CA TYR A 276 -32.07 13.25 -15.49
C TYR A 276 -30.55 13.37 -15.53
N THR A 277 -30.03 14.40 -16.22
CA THR A 277 -28.59 14.66 -16.36
C THR A 277 -28.27 16.06 -15.86
N ASN A 278 -27.58 16.17 -14.72
CA ASN A 278 -27.17 17.47 -14.13
C ASN A 278 -25.83 17.99 -14.68
N SER A 279 -25.29 17.38 -15.74
CA SER A 279 -24.04 17.83 -16.37
C SER A 279 -24.30 18.98 -17.32
N ARG A 280 -23.47 20.04 -17.25
CA ARG A 280 -23.50 21.14 -18.22
C ARG A 280 -22.99 20.69 -19.59
N ASN A 281 -22.04 19.78 -19.64
CA ASN A 281 -21.55 19.19 -20.88
C ASN A 281 -21.67 17.66 -20.79
N PRO A 282 -22.71 17.05 -21.37
CA PRO A 282 -22.87 15.59 -21.40
C PRO A 282 -21.75 14.87 -22.14
N TRP A 283 -21.10 15.56 -23.08
CA TRP A 283 -20.08 15.03 -23.98
C TRP A 283 -18.66 15.49 -23.61
N THR A 284 -18.44 15.86 -22.34
CA THR A 284 -17.14 16.34 -21.86
C THR A 284 -15.97 15.44 -22.29
N SER A 285 -14.88 16.08 -22.69
CA SER A 285 -13.63 15.40 -23.08
C SER A 285 -12.74 15.01 -21.89
N ARG A 286 -13.17 15.28 -20.66
CA ARG A 286 -12.47 14.90 -19.41
C ARG A 286 -13.10 13.66 -18.78
N ASN A 287 -12.29 12.89 -18.04
CA ASN A 287 -12.75 11.69 -17.35
C ASN A 287 -13.63 12.05 -16.13
N GLU A 288 -14.55 11.14 -15.76
CA GLU A 288 -15.48 11.30 -14.65
C GLU A 288 -14.72 11.62 -13.34
N GLY A 289 -14.89 12.86 -12.84
CA GLY A 289 -14.19 13.38 -11.66
C GLY A 289 -13.57 14.76 -11.86
N GLY A 290 -13.26 15.15 -13.11
CA GLY A 290 -12.87 16.51 -13.46
C GLY A 290 -14.10 17.40 -13.60
N GLN A 291 -14.53 18.06 -12.51
CA GLN A 291 -15.60 19.05 -12.62
C GLN A 291 -15.08 20.26 -13.43
N ASP A 292 -15.88 20.73 -14.39
CA ASP A 292 -15.56 21.95 -15.15
C ASP A 292 -15.51 23.15 -14.22
N THR A 293 -14.30 23.61 -13.92
CA THR A 293 -14.05 24.83 -13.14
C THR A 293 -13.79 26.00 -14.09
N PRO A 294 -14.23 27.23 -13.75
CA PRO A 294 -14.05 28.39 -14.64
C PRO A 294 -12.59 28.87 -14.71
N PHE A 295 -11.71 28.29 -13.90
CA PHE A 295 -10.31 28.63 -13.76
C PHE A 295 -9.37 27.65 -14.47
N GLN A 296 -9.95 26.76 -15.26
CA GLN A 296 -9.27 25.62 -15.87
C GLN A 296 -8.52 26.01 -17.14
N THR A 297 -7.32 25.46 -17.30
CA THR A 297 -6.55 25.58 -18.53
C THR A 297 -7.28 24.91 -19.70
N PRO A 298 -7.35 25.56 -20.88
CA PRO A 298 -7.96 24.97 -22.06
C PRO A 298 -7.16 23.76 -22.55
N ASP A 299 -7.85 22.68 -22.92
CA ASP A 299 -7.25 21.42 -23.41
C ASP A 299 -7.15 21.42 -24.94
N CYS A 300 -6.09 20.91 -25.56
CA CYS A 300 -6.06 20.68 -27.02
C CYS A 300 -7.21 19.76 -27.46
N GLU A 301 -7.93 20.14 -28.51
CA GLU A 301 -8.99 19.32 -29.11
C GLU A 301 -8.39 18.21 -29.98
N LEU A 302 -9.07 17.07 -30.05
CA LEU A 302 -8.63 15.92 -30.81
C LEU A 302 -9.78 15.32 -31.63
N ILE A 303 -9.54 15.19 -32.93
CA ILE A 303 -10.36 14.43 -33.88
C ILE A 303 -9.60 13.16 -34.22
N MET A 304 -10.27 12.01 -34.16
CA MET A 304 -9.62 10.71 -34.35
C MET A 304 -10.43 9.83 -35.30
N TYR A 305 -9.76 9.31 -36.32
CA TYR A 305 -10.24 8.25 -37.19
C TYR A 305 -9.62 6.94 -36.72
N LEU A 306 -10.46 5.94 -36.44
CA LEU A 306 -10.02 4.57 -36.17
C LEU A 306 -10.52 3.67 -37.29
N GLN A 307 -9.61 3.01 -37.99
CA GLN A 307 -9.95 2.07 -39.05
C GLN A 307 -9.66 0.65 -38.58
N GLN A 308 -10.69 -0.20 -38.51
CA GLN A 308 -10.51 -1.61 -38.24
C GLN A 308 -9.89 -2.31 -39.43
N MET A 309 -8.84 -3.08 -39.14
CA MET A 309 -8.17 -3.94 -40.11
C MET A 309 -8.73 -5.35 -40.07
N ALA A 310 -8.60 -6.07 -41.19
CA ALA A 310 -8.91 -7.49 -41.24
C ALA A 310 -8.12 -8.25 -40.15
N PRO A 311 -8.79 -9.11 -39.37
CA PRO A 311 -8.09 -9.92 -38.38
C PRO A 311 -7.15 -10.89 -39.09
N VAL A 312 -5.98 -11.07 -38.50
CA VAL A 312 -4.98 -12.00 -39.00
C VAL A 312 -5.32 -13.35 -38.40
N THR A 313 -5.92 -14.21 -39.21
CA THR A 313 -6.27 -15.58 -38.85
C THR A 313 -5.69 -16.54 -39.90
N ASP A 314 -5.18 -17.69 -39.45
CA ASP A 314 -4.66 -18.74 -40.36
C ASP A 314 -5.76 -19.37 -41.24
N ARG A 315 -7.04 -19.08 -40.94
CA ARG A 315 -8.20 -19.60 -41.64
C ARG A 315 -9.01 -18.45 -42.25
N LYS A 316 -9.48 -18.63 -43.48
CA LYS A 316 -10.47 -17.74 -44.11
C LYS A 316 -11.72 -17.69 -43.24
N THR A 317 -11.86 -16.63 -42.45
CA THR A 317 -13.05 -16.35 -41.64
C THR A 317 -14.11 -15.69 -42.51
N SER A 318 -15.37 -16.15 -42.42
CA SER A 318 -16.50 -15.46 -43.06
C SER A 318 -17.05 -14.37 -42.15
N SER A 319 -17.77 -13.40 -42.72
CA SER A 319 -18.53 -12.40 -41.95
C SER A 319 -19.56 -13.04 -41.02
N SER A 320 -20.25 -14.09 -41.47
CA SER A 320 -21.20 -14.88 -40.67
C SER A 320 -20.55 -15.60 -39.50
N TRP A 321 -19.30 -16.01 -39.65
CA TRP A 321 -18.54 -16.63 -38.57
C TRP A 321 -18.16 -15.59 -37.50
N MET A 322 -17.82 -14.37 -37.88
CA MET A 322 -17.52 -13.32 -36.91
C MET A 322 -18.74 -12.91 -36.10
N SER A 323 -19.90 -12.78 -36.72
CA SER A 323 -21.13 -12.47 -35.99
C SER A 323 -21.53 -13.61 -35.04
N PHE A 324 -21.30 -14.87 -35.44
CA PHE A 324 -21.44 -16.02 -34.55
C PHE A 324 -20.46 -15.96 -33.36
N LEU A 325 -19.18 -15.67 -33.63
CA LEU A 325 -18.14 -15.54 -32.60
C LEU A 325 -18.47 -14.44 -31.59
N GLU A 326 -18.91 -13.26 -32.06
CA GLU A 326 -19.32 -12.16 -31.18
C GLU A 326 -20.51 -12.52 -30.30
N ARG A 327 -21.50 -13.21 -30.88
CA ARG A 327 -22.67 -13.68 -30.13
C ARG A 327 -22.27 -14.69 -29.06
N GLU A 328 -21.40 -15.64 -29.39
CA GLU A 328 -20.93 -16.66 -28.44
C GLU A 328 -20.06 -16.06 -27.32
N LEU A 329 -19.27 -15.02 -27.62
CA LEU A 329 -18.49 -14.30 -26.60
C LEU A 329 -19.38 -13.51 -25.62
N ARG A 330 -20.43 -12.83 -26.14
CA ARG A 330 -21.37 -12.04 -25.32
C ARG A 330 -22.35 -12.93 -24.56
N PHE A 331 -22.81 -14.01 -25.18
CA PHE A 331 -23.78 -14.96 -24.64
C PHE A 331 -23.25 -16.41 -24.79
N PRO A 332 -22.41 -16.88 -23.85
CA PRO A 332 -21.77 -18.18 -23.97
C PRO A 332 -22.81 -19.31 -23.94
N THR A 333 -22.96 -20.04 -25.04
CA THR A 333 -23.79 -21.25 -25.15
C THR A 333 -23.00 -22.53 -24.85
N GLY A 334 -21.66 -22.42 -24.80
CA GLY A 334 -20.74 -23.53 -24.58
C GLY A 334 -20.23 -24.14 -25.89
N ALA A 335 -20.40 -23.45 -27.01
CA ALA A 335 -19.88 -23.89 -28.29
C ALA A 335 -18.33 -23.86 -28.27
N PHE A 336 -17.71 -24.81 -28.97
CA PHE A 336 -16.27 -24.80 -29.15
C PHE A 336 -15.88 -23.71 -30.15
N VAL A 337 -15.39 -22.58 -29.63
CA VAL A 337 -14.87 -21.47 -30.44
C VAL A 337 -13.34 -21.42 -30.29
N PRO A 338 -12.58 -21.29 -31.40
CA PRO A 338 -11.16 -20.96 -31.33
C PRO A 338 -10.95 -19.61 -30.66
N ASN A 339 -9.72 -19.36 -30.19
CA ASN A 339 -9.37 -18.07 -29.59
C ASN A 339 -9.75 -16.92 -30.53
N ALA A 340 -10.49 -15.96 -29.99
CA ALA A 340 -10.92 -14.79 -30.75
C ALA A 340 -9.69 -13.97 -31.16
N PRO A 341 -9.58 -13.56 -32.44
CA PRO A 341 -8.47 -12.72 -32.89
C PRO A 341 -8.54 -11.34 -32.24
N ASP A 342 -7.37 -10.75 -32.00
CA ASP A 342 -7.30 -9.39 -31.45
C ASP A 342 -7.89 -8.35 -32.42
N VAL A 343 -8.57 -7.36 -31.85
CA VAL A 343 -9.04 -6.19 -32.59
C VAL A 343 -7.82 -5.35 -32.96
N ARG A 344 -7.68 -5.00 -34.24
CA ARG A 344 -6.56 -4.19 -34.73
C ARG A 344 -7.07 -2.96 -35.46
N LEU A 345 -6.64 -1.79 -34.99
CA LEU A 345 -7.12 -0.48 -35.41
C LEU A 345 -5.95 0.39 -35.88
N SER A 346 -6.01 0.86 -37.11
CA SER A 346 -5.18 1.99 -37.57
C SER A 346 -5.76 3.28 -37.01
N MET A 347 -4.92 4.14 -36.43
CA MET A 347 -5.34 5.39 -35.82
C MET A 347 -4.74 6.56 -36.61
N LEU A 348 -5.57 7.56 -36.88
CA LEU A 348 -5.17 8.87 -37.38
C LEU A 348 -5.83 9.93 -36.48
N ALA A 349 -5.04 10.62 -35.68
CA ALA A 349 -5.50 11.64 -34.75
C ALA A 349 -4.97 13.02 -35.16
N PHE A 350 -5.84 14.03 -35.16
CA PHE A 350 -5.55 15.39 -35.59
C PHE A 350 -6.09 16.39 -34.56
N SER A 351 -5.24 17.32 -34.16
CA SER A 351 -5.62 18.44 -33.29
C SER A 351 -5.72 19.72 -34.11
N PRO A 352 -6.92 20.31 -34.28
CA PRO A 352 -7.11 21.52 -35.09
C PRO A 352 -6.56 22.79 -34.44
N ASP A 353 -6.41 22.80 -33.11
CA ASP A 353 -6.02 23.97 -32.31
C ASP A 353 -4.55 23.93 -31.88
N CYS A 354 -3.99 22.75 -31.61
CA CYS A 354 -2.57 22.59 -31.32
C CYS A 354 -1.76 22.15 -32.56
N GLY A 355 -2.42 21.78 -33.66
CA GLY A 355 -1.81 21.61 -34.97
C GLY A 355 -0.95 20.36 -35.13
N TYR A 356 -1.11 19.36 -34.27
CA TYR A 356 -0.37 18.10 -34.38
C TYR A 356 -1.19 16.99 -35.05
N VAL A 357 -0.50 16.12 -35.79
CA VAL A 357 -1.08 14.93 -36.44
C VAL A 357 -0.32 13.69 -36.00
N LEU A 358 -1.03 12.73 -35.42
CA LEU A 358 -0.49 11.46 -34.93
C LEU A 358 -1.07 10.29 -35.71
N GLU A 359 -0.24 9.30 -36.02
CA GLU A 359 -0.62 8.04 -36.64
C GLU A 359 -0.17 6.86 -35.78
N SER A 360 -0.89 5.74 -35.82
CA SER A 360 -0.39 4.51 -35.20
C SER A 360 0.77 3.92 -35.99
N GLN A 361 1.77 3.37 -35.30
CA GLN A 361 2.92 2.72 -35.91
C GLN A 361 2.52 1.35 -36.46
N GLY A 362 2.69 1.14 -37.77
CA GLY A 362 2.41 -0.13 -38.41
C GLY A 362 2.41 -0.09 -39.96
N PRO A 363 2.23 -1.25 -40.60
CA PRO A 363 2.19 -1.37 -42.07
C PRO A 363 1.00 -0.61 -42.68
N PRO A 364 1.18 0.17 -43.77
CA PRO A 364 2.22 0.00 -44.77
C PRO A 364 3.50 0.81 -44.54
N ASP A 365 3.48 1.82 -43.66
CA ASP A 365 4.61 2.74 -43.52
C ASP A 365 5.76 2.18 -42.67
N ASP A 366 5.45 1.35 -41.68
CA ASP A 366 6.43 0.69 -40.82
C ASP A 366 6.37 -0.83 -40.97
N PHE A 367 7.49 -1.48 -40.65
CA PHE A 367 7.50 -2.94 -40.54
C PHE A 367 6.67 -3.41 -39.35
N ALA A 368 5.95 -4.53 -39.53
CA ALA A 368 5.12 -5.14 -38.49
C ALA A 368 5.88 -5.49 -37.19
N GLN A 369 7.22 -5.59 -37.25
CA GLN A 369 8.09 -5.81 -36.10
C GLN A 369 8.23 -4.58 -35.18
N ASN A 370 8.15 -3.37 -35.75
CA ASN A 370 8.30 -2.12 -35.01
C ASN A 370 6.98 -1.67 -34.37
N GLY A 371 5.85 -2.04 -34.98
CA GLY A 371 4.50 -1.82 -34.50
C GLY A 371 3.49 -2.51 -35.43
N ASN A 372 2.38 -3.00 -34.90
CA ASN A 372 1.30 -3.62 -35.68
C ASN A 372 -0.02 -2.85 -35.47
N HIS A 373 0.07 -1.52 -35.62
CA HIS A 373 -0.96 -0.58 -35.21
C HIS A 373 -1.41 -0.79 -33.76
N ILE A 374 -2.57 -0.26 -33.39
CA ILE A 374 -3.13 -0.42 -32.06
C ILE A 374 -3.88 -1.76 -32.06
N SER A 375 -3.50 -2.67 -31.16
CA SER A 375 -4.07 -4.01 -31.09
C SER A 375 -4.44 -4.38 -29.67
N GLY A 376 -5.50 -5.16 -29.50
CA GLY A 376 -5.81 -5.76 -28.21
C GLY A 376 -7.06 -6.63 -28.20
N PRO A 377 -7.30 -7.31 -27.07
CA PRO A 377 -8.41 -8.24 -26.94
C PRO A 377 -9.74 -7.50 -26.79
N LYS A 378 -10.83 -8.17 -27.20
CA LYS A 378 -12.19 -7.75 -26.86
C LYS A 378 -12.40 -7.77 -25.34
N GLU A 379 -13.33 -6.93 -24.87
CA GLU A 379 -13.67 -6.81 -23.46
C GLU A 379 -14.04 -8.17 -22.82
N GLU A 380 -14.85 -8.98 -23.50
CA GLU A 380 -15.31 -10.27 -23.00
C GLU A 380 -14.15 -11.27 -22.85
N VAL A 381 -13.22 -11.26 -23.82
CA VAL A 381 -12.01 -12.10 -23.80
C VAL A 381 -11.10 -11.67 -22.65
N GLN A 382 -10.97 -10.35 -22.43
CA GLN A 382 -10.19 -9.82 -21.32
C GLN A 382 -10.80 -10.20 -19.97
N TYR A 383 -12.11 -10.16 -19.80
CA TYR A 383 -12.76 -10.63 -18.57
C TYR A 383 -12.57 -12.14 -18.36
N LEU A 384 -12.64 -12.93 -19.42
CA LEU A 384 -12.37 -14.37 -19.36
C LEU A 384 -10.93 -14.64 -18.89
N HIS A 385 -9.93 -13.98 -19.48
CA HIS A 385 -8.54 -14.10 -19.05
C HIS A 385 -8.34 -13.63 -17.60
N SER A 386 -8.92 -12.50 -17.24
CA SER A 386 -8.85 -11.94 -15.88
C SER A 386 -9.42 -12.92 -14.85
N ARG A 387 -10.55 -13.57 -15.15
CA ARG A 387 -11.15 -14.60 -14.30
C ARG A 387 -10.20 -15.78 -14.09
N HIS A 388 -9.57 -16.30 -15.14
CA HIS A 388 -8.63 -17.42 -15.02
C HIS A 388 -7.41 -17.04 -14.17
N HIS A 389 -6.83 -15.85 -14.38
CA HIS A 389 -5.71 -15.36 -13.57
C HIS A 389 -6.11 -15.18 -12.10
N LEU A 390 -7.30 -14.66 -11.81
CA LEU A 390 -7.81 -14.52 -10.45
C LEU A 390 -8.01 -15.89 -9.77
N ILE A 391 -8.49 -16.91 -10.48
CA ILE A 391 -8.62 -18.27 -9.95
C ILE A 391 -7.24 -18.85 -9.59
N ILE A 392 -6.25 -18.69 -10.47
CA ILE A 392 -4.86 -19.11 -10.20
C ILE A 392 -4.32 -18.39 -8.97
N TYR A 393 -4.58 -17.09 -8.86
CA TYR A 393 -4.14 -16.32 -7.70
C TYR A 393 -4.86 -16.74 -6.41
N ALA A 394 -6.16 -17.02 -6.45
CA ALA A 394 -6.92 -17.55 -5.32
C ALA A 394 -6.34 -18.89 -4.84
N PHE A 395 -5.93 -19.77 -5.76
CA PHE A 395 -5.23 -21.01 -5.40
C PHE A 395 -3.87 -20.73 -4.73
N SER A 396 -3.13 -19.72 -5.21
CA SER A 396 -1.88 -19.30 -4.57
C SER A 396 -2.10 -18.79 -3.14
N LEU A 397 -3.16 -18.00 -2.89
CA LEU A 397 -3.54 -17.52 -1.55
C LEU A 397 -3.99 -18.67 -0.64
N ALA A 398 -4.76 -19.63 -1.17
CA ALA A 398 -5.16 -20.81 -0.42
C ALA A 398 -3.93 -21.64 0.00
N THR A 399 -2.93 -21.75 -0.88
CA THR A 399 -1.66 -22.43 -0.58
C THR A 399 -0.84 -21.65 0.45
N GLN A 400 -0.78 -20.33 0.36
CA GLN A 400 -0.14 -19.48 1.39
C GLN A 400 -0.81 -19.66 2.76
N LEU A 401 -2.14 -19.69 2.80
CA LEU A 401 -2.91 -19.92 4.02
C LEU A 401 -2.65 -21.32 4.59
N PHE A 402 -2.62 -22.35 3.74
CA PHE A 402 -2.28 -23.71 4.15
C PHE A 402 -0.89 -23.81 4.79
N LEU A 403 0.12 -23.19 4.18
CA LEU A 403 1.48 -23.13 4.74
C LEU A 403 1.50 -22.39 6.08
N LEU A 404 0.75 -21.29 6.22
CA LEU A 404 0.62 -20.56 7.49
C LEU A 404 -0.03 -21.42 8.57
N MET A 405 -1.13 -22.10 8.27
CA MET A 405 -1.78 -23.02 9.21
C MET A 405 -0.84 -24.15 9.65
N ARG A 406 -0.07 -24.71 8.72
CA ARG A 406 0.93 -25.72 9.03
C ARG A 406 2.01 -25.17 9.97
N GLN A 407 2.53 -23.98 9.68
CA GLN A 407 3.50 -23.31 10.56
C GLN A 407 2.92 -23.04 11.96
N MET A 408 1.65 -22.62 12.06
CA MET A 408 0.97 -22.41 13.35
C MET A 408 0.82 -23.73 14.14
N ARG A 409 0.52 -24.84 13.45
CA ARG A 409 0.39 -26.17 14.07
C ARG A 409 1.71 -26.67 14.63
N GLU A 410 2.80 -26.47 13.89
CA GLU A 410 4.13 -26.88 14.32
C GLU A 410 4.69 -25.95 15.41
N ALA A 411 4.34 -24.66 15.39
CA ALA A 411 4.63 -23.70 16.45
C ALA A 411 3.56 -23.70 17.57
N ASN A 412 3.17 -24.88 18.06
CA ASN A 412 2.15 -25.00 19.11
C ASN A 412 2.70 -24.79 20.54
N THR A 413 4.02 -24.89 20.75
CA THR A 413 4.63 -24.70 22.07
C THR A 413 5.08 -23.25 22.30
N PRO A 414 5.02 -22.72 23.54
CA PRO A 414 5.52 -21.38 23.85
C PRO A 414 7.01 -21.20 23.53
N SER A 415 7.82 -22.24 23.70
CA SER A 415 9.25 -22.25 23.36
C SER A 415 9.51 -22.02 21.87
N THR A 416 8.78 -22.70 20.97
CA THR A 416 8.92 -22.55 19.52
C THR A 416 8.40 -21.21 19.04
N ARG A 417 7.23 -20.76 19.54
CA ARG A 417 6.69 -19.42 19.29
C ARG A 417 7.67 -18.32 19.68
N SER A 418 8.37 -18.46 20.81
CA SER A 418 9.37 -17.48 21.22
C SER A 418 10.54 -17.32 20.22
N ARG A 419 10.78 -18.27 19.31
CA ARG A 419 11.85 -18.17 18.29
C ARG A 419 11.40 -17.37 17.07
N ILE A 420 10.09 -17.28 16.82
CA ILE A 420 9.51 -16.63 15.65
C ILE A 420 9.44 -15.11 15.85
N SER A 421 9.76 -14.35 14.81
CA SER A 421 9.72 -12.89 14.83
C SER A 421 8.31 -12.37 14.62
N PHE A 422 7.86 -11.52 15.54
CA PHE A 422 6.55 -10.86 15.47
C PHE A 422 6.41 -10.04 14.19
N TYR A 423 7.45 -9.29 13.84
CA TYR A 423 7.44 -8.39 12.68
C TYR A 423 7.41 -9.13 11.34
N THR A 424 8.03 -10.32 11.25
CA THR A 424 7.93 -11.12 10.03
C THR A 424 6.49 -11.54 9.77
N ILE A 425 5.82 -12.15 10.77
CA ILE A 425 4.41 -12.52 10.64
C ILE A 425 3.51 -11.29 10.42
N ALA A 426 3.84 -10.17 11.06
CA ALA A 426 3.09 -8.92 10.88
C ALA A 426 3.23 -8.38 9.44
N MET A 427 4.41 -8.45 8.82
CA MET A 427 4.61 -8.05 7.42
C MET A 427 3.85 -8.96 6.44
N LEU A 428 3.85 -10.27 6.69
CA LEU A 428 3.05 -11.22 5.89
C LEU A 428 1.55 -10.91 6.00
N ALA A 429 1.06 -10.68 7.22
CA ALA A 429 -0.33 -10.29 7.46
C ALA A 429 -0.67 -8.93 6.84
N LEU A 430 0.22 -7.92 6.93
CA LEU A 430 0.01 -6.62 6.28
C LEU A 430 -0.15 -6.77 4.75
N GLY A 431 0.64 -7.65 4.12
CA GLY A 431 0.50 -7.96 2.70
C GLY A 431 -0.87 -8.54 2.35
N ASP A 432 -1.32 -9.56 3.09
CA ASP A 432 -2.63 -10.21 2.88
C ASP A 432 -3.79 -9.22 3.12
N GLY A 433 -3.63 -8.34 4.12
CA GLY A 433 -4.58 -7.26 4.39
C GLY A 433 -4.62 -6.22 3.28
N PHE A 434 -3.47 -5.83 2.72
CA PHE A 434 -3.41 -4.93 1.57
C PHE A 434 -4.10 -5.55 0.35
N ILE A 435 -3.84 -6.83 0.06
CA ILE A 435 -4.52 -7.59 -1.01
C ILE A 435 -6.04 -7.61 -0.81
N THR A 436 -6.49 -7.84 0.43
CA THR A 436 -7.91 -7.81 0.79
C THR A 436 -8.55 -6.48 0.42
N MET A 437 -7.97 -5.36 0.86
CA MET A 437 -8.52 -4.04 0.56
C MET A 437 -8.41 -3.69 -0.93
N ALA A 438 -7.32 -4.06 -1.59
CA ALA A 438 -7.12 -3.81 -3.01
C ALA A 438 -8.20 -4.53 -3.85
N PHE A 439 -8.52 -5.80 -3.56
CA PHE A 439 -9.58 -6.50 -4.29
C PHE A 439 -10.98 -6.02 -3.96
N LEU A 440 -11.27 -5.68 -2.69
CA LEU A 440 -12.56 -5.10 -2.33
C LEU A 440 -12.77 -3.74 -3.01
N THR A 441 -11.75 -2.87 -3.05
CA THR A 441 -11.83 -1.58 -3.74
C THR A 441 -11.95 -1.76 -5.26
N LEU A 442 -11.13 -2.62 -5.87
CA LEU A 442 -11.19 -2.89 -7.31
C LEU A 442 -12.55 -3.49 -7.73
N SER A 443 -13.18 -4.30 -6.87
CA SER A 443 -14.48 -4.89 -7.14
C SER A 443 -15.60 -3.86 -7.35
N LEU A 444 -15.45 -2.65 -6.79
CA LEU A 444 -16.42 -1.57 -6.96
C LEU A 444 -16.40 -0.97 -8.37
N PHE A 445 -15.27 -1.09 -9.08
CA PHE A 445 -15.06 -0.49 -10.39
C PHE A 445 -15.22 -1.50 -11.54
N ILE A 446 -14.95 -2.79 -11.30
CA ILE A 446 -14.97 -3.82 -12.35
C ILE A 446 -16.11 -4.80 -12.12
N SER A 447 -17.26 -4.52 -12.73
CA SER A 447 -18.48 -5.35 -12.61
C SER A 447 -18.31 -6.75 -13.22
N GLY A 448 -17.60 -6.87 -14.34
CA GLY A 448 -17.45 -8.15 -15.08
C GLY A 448 -16.75 -9.27 -14.32
N VAL A 449 -15.91 -8.95 -13.33
CA VAL A 449 -15.20 -9.94 -12.49
C VAL A 449 -15.46 -9.77 -11.00
N TRP A 450 -16.48 -8.99 -10.63
CA TRP A 450 -16.82 -8.64 -9.25
C TRP A 450 -16.84 -9.86 -8.30
N LEU A 451 -17.54 -10.94 -8.68
CA LEU A 451 -17.66 -12.13 -7.84
C LEU A 451 -16.30 -12.79 -7.53
N ASN A 452 -15.42 -12.86 -8.54
CA ASN A 452 -14.09 -13.45 -8.37
C ASN A 452 -13.20 -12.55 -7.49
N LEU A 453 -13.29 -11.23 -7.66
CA LEU A 453 -12.54 -10.27 -6.85
C LEU A 453 -12.98 -10.32 -5.38
N VAL A 454 -14.28 -10.28 -5.11
CA VAL A 454 -14.82 -10.35 -3.74
C VAL A 454 -14.50 -11.69 -3.09
N ALA A 455 -14.66 -12.81 -3.80
CA ALA A 455 -14.33 -14.14 -3.27
C ALA A 455 -12.85 -14.27 -2.93
N THR A 456 -11.96 -13.77 -3.80
CA THR A 456 -10.51 -13.79 -3.57
C THR A 456 -10.12 -12.84 -2.42
N GLY A 457 -10.75 -11.66 -2.35
CA GLY A 457 -10.60 -10.72 -1.24
C GLY A 457 -11.06 -11.32 0.09
N PHE A 458 -12.16 -12.07 0.09
CA PHE A 458 -12.66 -12.78 1.28
C PHE A 458 -11.70 -13.88 1.75
N LEU A 459 -11.07 -14.62 0.84
CA LEU A 459 -10.03 -15.60 1.19
C LEU A 459 -8.81 -14.92 1.84
N ALA A 460 -8.36 -13.80 1.28
CA ALA A 460 -7.29 -12.99 1.88
C ALA A 460 -7.71 -12.42 3.25
N PHE A 461 -8.96 -12.00 3.40
CA PHE A 461 -9.52 -11.53 4.67
C PHE A 461 -9.50 -12.63 5.73
N ILE A 462 -9.87 -13.88 5.39
CA ILE A 462 -9.77 -15.02 6.31
C ILE A 462 -8.32 -15.24 6.74
N SER A 463 -7.38 -15.19 5.78
CA SER A 463 -5.94 -15.32 6.07
C SER A 463 -5.50 -14.31 7.12
N VAL A 464 -5.86 -13.03 6.94
CA VAL A 464 -5.46 -11.96 7.87
C VAL A 464 -6.21 -12.03 9.20
N SER A 465 -7.54 -12.04 9.19
CA SER A 465 -8.35 -11.78 10.39
C SER A 465 -8.41 -12.98 11.34
N PHE A 466 -8.47 -14.20 10.80
CA PHE A 466 -8.61 -15.40 11.62
C PHE A 466 -7.28 -16.07 11.93
N PHE A 467 -6.39 -16.20 10.95
CA PHE A 467 -5.13 -16.94 11.13
C PHE A 467 -3.96 -16.01 11.46
N GLY A 468 -3.74 -14.97 10.66
CA GLY A 468 -2.67 -13.99 10.86
C GLY A 468 -2.76 -13.27 12.20
N MET A 469 -3.91 -12.65 12.49
CA MET A 469 -4.11 -11.90 13.74
C MET A 469 -4.12 -12.80 14.97
N ARG A 470 -4.69 -14.01 14.88
CA ARG A 470 -4.60 -14.99 15.97
C ARG A 470 -3.17 -15.41 16.23
N PHE A 471 -2.38 -15.67 15.17
CA PHE A 471 -0.98 -16.04 15.34
C PHE A 471 -0.15 -14.91 15.93
N LEU A 472 -0.41 -13.66 15.54
CA LEU A 472 0.20 -12.48 16.13
C LEU A 472 -0.17 -12.31 17.60
N LEU A 473 -1.44 -12.57 17.99
CA LEU A 473 -1.88 -12.52 19.39
C LEU A 473 -1.20 -13.61 20.23
N ASP A 474 -1.14 -14.84 19.72
CA ASP A 474 -0.44 -15.96 20.37
C ASP A 474 1.04 -15.63 20.59
N LEU A 475 1.69 -15.06 19.59
CA LEU A 475 3.09 -14.64 19.67
C LEU A 475 3.27 -13.45 20.62
N TRP A 476 2.33 -12.51 20.60
CA TRP A 476 2.30 -11.37 21.50
C TRP A 476 2.29 -11.84 22.96
N GLN A 477 1.40 -12.75 23.32
CA GLN A 477 1.29 -13.26 24.69
C GLN A 477 2.58 -13.97 25.14
N VAL A 478 3.13 -14.85 24.31
CA VAL A 478 4.37 -15.59 24.64
C VAL A 478 5.57 -14.65 24.81
N GLN A 479 5.63 -13.56 24.06
CA GLN A 479 6.72 -12.58 24.13
C GLN A 479 6.51 -11.47 25.18
N ALA A 480 5.42 -11.49 25.96
CA ALA A 480 5.16 -10.52 27.03
C ALA A 480 6.31 -10.34 28.04
N PRO A 481 6.90 -11.41 28.62
CA PRO A 481 8.00 -11.25 29.58
C PRO A 481 9.25 -10.62 28.95
N GLU A 482 9.47 -10.79 27.64
CA GLU A 482 10.61 -10.18 26.93
C GLU A 482 10.43 -8.67 26.81
N ARG A 483 9.20 -8.25 26.48
CA ARG A 483 8.86 -6.83 26.37
C ARG A 483 8.89 -6.15 27.73
N GLU A 484 8.43 -6.83 28.77
CA GLU A 484 8.52 -6.32 30.13
C GLU A 484 9.97 -6.09 30.57
N ARG A 485 10.87 -7.05 30.31
CA ARG A 485 12.32 -6.88 30.55
C ARG A 485 12.91 -5.68 29.79
N THR A 486 12.49 -5.50 28.54
CA THR A 486 12.95 -4.38 27.71
C THR A 486 12.43 -3.05 28.25
N ALA A 487 11.15 -2.97 28.60
CA ALA A 487 10.54 -1.78 29.20
C ALA A 487 11.16 -1.43 30.55
N ARG A 488 11.50 -2.42 31.39
CA ARG A 488 12.25 -2.22 32.64
C ARG A 488 13.62 -1.61 32.38
N ALA A 489 14.34 -2.11 31.37
CA ALA A 489 15.66 -1.57 31.00
C ALA A 489 15.56 -0.11 30.52
N GLU A 490 14.57 0.21 29.69
CA GLU A 490 14.33 1.57 29.19
C GLU A 490 13.93 2.54 30.33
N VAL A 491 13.06 2.11 31.24
CA VAL A 491 12.67 2.92 32.41
C VAL A 491 13.89 3.19 33.31
N GLU A 492 14.76 2.20 33.53
CA GLU A 492 15.97 2.40 34.32
C GLU A 492 16.99 3.31 33.60
N GLU A 493 17.09 3.22 32.27
CA GLU A 493 17.93 4.14 31.49
C GLU A 493 17.43 5.58 31.56
N ASP A 494 16.13 5.81 31.41
CA ASP A 494 15.54 7.15 31.55
C ASP A 494 15.72 7.68 32.96
N ARG A 495 15.54 6.85 33.98
CA ARG A 495 15.80 7.24 35.37
C ARG A 495 17.25 7.66 35.59
N ARG A 496 18.20 6.97 34.95
CA ARG A 496 19.61 7.37 34.95
C ARG A 496 19.82 8.71 34.24
N ARG A 497 19.18 8.92 33.09
CA ARG A 497 19.27 10.20 32.34
C ARG A 497 18.68 11.35 33.15
N ASP A 498 17.54 11.14 33.79
CA ASP A 498 16.88 12.13 34.66
C ASP A 498 17.73 12.44 35.89
N ALA A 499 18.36 11.42 36.50
CA ALA A 499 19.27 11.62 37.63
C ALA A 499 20.50 12.47 37.24
N ILE A 500 21.09 12.20 36.07
CA ILE A 500 22.22 12.98 35.53
C ILE A 500 21.77 14.42 35.24
N PHE A 501 20.62 14.60 34.61
CA PHE A 501 20.07 15.91 34.29
C PHE A 501 19.79 16.74 35.56
N ASN A 502 19.16 16.13 36.57
CA ASN A 502 18.87 16.80 37.84
C ASN A 502 20.14 17.14 38.61
N ALA A 503 21.16 16.28 38.59
CA ALA A 503 22.47 16.58 39.18
C ALA A 503 23.13 17.78 38.49
N ALA A 504 23.12 17.84 37.16
CA ALA A 504 23.64 18.97 36.39
C ALA A 504 22.84 20.27 36.64
N LEU A 505 21.52 20.18 36.83
CA LEU A 505 20.70 21.34 37.16
C LEU A 505 21.02 21.88 38.57
N GLN A 506 21.28 20.99 39.53
CA GLN A 506 21.69 21.36 40.89
C GLN A 506 23.05 22.05 40.91
N THR A 507 24.03 21.56 40.14
CA THR A 507 25.35 22.21 40.05
C THR A 507 25.24 23.61 39.45
N ILE A 508 24.46 23.80 38.38
CA ILE A 508 24.23 25.12 37.77
C ILE A 508 23.53 26.08 38.75
N ARG A 509 22.56 25.59 39.54
CA ARG A 509 21.89 26.40 40.58
C ARG A 509 22.87 26.81 41.69
N ALA A 510 23.73 25.90 42.12
CA ALA A 510 24.76 26.19 43.12
C ALA A 510 25.78 27.23 42.60
N GLU A 511 26.21 27.12 41.35
CA GLU A 511 27.10 28.10 40.69
C GLU A 511 26.44 29.48 40.58
N ARG A 512 25.14 29.57 40.24
CA ARG A 512 24.41 30.85 40.22
C ARG A 512 24.27 31.48 41.60
N LEU A 513 24.02 30.68 42.64
CA LEU A 513 23.96 31.16 44.02
C LEU A 513 25.33 31.65 44.51
N ALA A 514 26.42 31.00 44.09
CA ALA A 514 27.79 31.42 44.40
C ALA A 514 28.24 32.68 43.63
N ALA A 515 27.67 32.94 42.44
CA ALA A 515 28.01 34.09 41.59
C ALA A 515 27.25 35.40 41.96
N THR A 516 26.45 35.42 43.02
CA THR A 516 25.73 36.63 43.47
C THR A 516 26.57 37.38 44.51
N PRO A 517 27.10 38.59 44.25
CA PRO A 517 27.88 39.34 45.23
C PRO A 517 26.98 39.97 46.30
N GLN A 518 27.40 39.88 47.57
CA GLN A 518 26.82 40.63 48.69
C GLN A 518 26.92 42.15 48.43
N ALA A 519 25.78 42.79 48.14
CA ALA A 519 25.67 44.24 48.20
C ALA A 519 25.34 44.66 49.64
N THR A 520 26.27 45.43 50.20
CA THR A 520 26.36 45.99 51.54
C THR A 520 25.19 46.86 51.96
N ALA A 521 24.85 46.76 53.25
CA ALA A 521 24.04 47.71 53.99
C ALA A 521 24.65 49.13 53.98
N ALA A 522 23.84 50.15 53.71
CA ALA A 522 24.10 51.54 54.11
C ALA A 522 22.78 52.31 54.28
N SER A 523 22.59 52.82 55.49
CA SER A 523 21.55 53.76 55.91
C SER A 523 21.77 55.16 55.31
N ASN A 524 20.70 55.86 54.92
CA ASN A 524 20.55 57.29 55.26
C ASN A 524 19.12 57.82 55.08
N ASN A 525 18.67 58.54 56.12
CA ASN A 525 17.45 59.32 56.25
C ASN A 525 17.43 60.57 55.35
N GLN A 526 16.25 60.95 54.84
CA GLN A 526 15.61 62.29 55.01
C GLN A 526 14.37 62.47 54.10
N GLY A 527 13.27 63.02 54.66
CA GLY A 527 12.30 63.85 53.92
C GLY A 527 10.81 63.45 54.01
N SER A 528 10.05 64.25 54.78
CA SER A 528 8.60 64.58 54.79
C SER A 528 7.72 64.08 53.62
N GLU A 529 6.43 63.75 53.74
CA GLU A 529 5.32 64.46 54.38
C GLU A 529 4.05 63.57 54.33
N VAL A 530 3.18 63.65 55.35
CA VAL A 530 1.89 62.94 55.48
C VAL A 530 0.74 63.95 55.28
N PRO A 531 -0.43 63.51 54.80
CA PRO A 531 -1.65 63.80 55.58
C PRO A 531 -2.54 62.56 55.81
N GLN A 532 -2.93 62.41 57.08
CA GLN A 532 -4.11 61.67 57.60
C GLN A 532 -5.41 62.36 57.11
N PRO A 533 -6.62 61.76 57.17
CA PRO A 533 -7.31 61.21 58.38
C PRO A 533 -8.00 59.84 58.11
N ASP A 534 -8.67 59.09 58.99
CA ASP A 534 -9.10 59.20 60.40
C ASP A 534 -9.37 57.77 60.92
N ALA A 535 -9.27 57.59 62.23
CA ALA A 535 -9.72 56.40 62.94
C ALA A 535 -11.05 56.69 63.66
N ALA A 536 -11.94 55.69 63.69
CA ALA A 536 -12.92 55.55 64.75
C ALA A 536 -13.10 54.06 65.09
N SER A 537 -12.92 53.79 66.37
CA SER A 537 -13.02 52.54 67.12
C SER A 537 -14.47 52.14 67.40
N ASP A 538 -14.73 50.84 67.54
CA ASP A 538 -15.54 50.33 68.67
C ASP A 538 -15.29 48.82 68.91
N THR A 539 -14.92 48.51 70.16
CA THR A 539 -14.81 47.20 70.82
C THR A 539 -16.15 46.81 71.50
N PRO A 540 -16.31 45.75 72.33
CA PRO A 540 -15.60 44.48 72.54
C PRO A 540 -16.56 43.24 72.67
N ASN A 541 -16.03 42.00 72.66
CA ASN A 541 -16.19 41.00 73.75
C ASN A 541 -15.87 39.54 73.32
N ILE A 542 -15.09 38.88 74.18
CA ILE A 542 -14.79 37.44 74.34
C ILE A 542 -15.86 36.85 75.32
N PRO A 543 -16.06 35.53 75.62
CA PRO A 543 -15.59 34.23 75.07
C PRO A 543 -16.72 33.17 74.81
N GLY A 544 -16.36 32.01 74.23
CA GLY A 544 -16.77 30.72 74.83
C GLY A 544 -17.40 29.62 73.95
N SER A 545 -16.79 28.43 74.07
CA SER A 545 -17.38 27.08 74.10
C SER A 545 -18.03 26.42 72.85
N MET A 546 -17.32 25.37 72.37
CA MET A 546 -17.79 23.98 72.19
C MET A 546 -18.81 23.63 71.06
N PRO A 547 -18.87 22.34 70.62
CA PRO A 547 -18.79 22.00 69.19
C PRO A 547 -20.02 21.27 68.58
N LEU A 548 -20.00 21.18 67.23
CA LEU A 548 -20.69 20.20 66.33
C LEU A 548 -22.24 20.27 66.32
N PRO A 549 -22.98 19.79 65.28
CA PRO A 549 -22.59 18.80 64.26
C PRO A 549 -23.09 19.03 62.80
N VAL A 550 -22.62 18.10 61.97
CA VAL A 550 -23.05 17.68 60.63
C VAL A 550 -24.58 17.57 60.45
N THR A 551 -25.11 18.06 59.32
CA THR A 551 -25.97 17.32 58.35
C THR A 551 -26.37 18.21 57.15
N ALA A 552 -26.41 17.58 55.96
CA ALA A 552 -26.67 18.12 54.60
C ALA A 552 -28.12 18.70 54.42
N PRO A 553 -28.58 19.31 53.28
CA PRO A 553 -28.09 19.26 51.88
C PRO A 553 -28.16 20.57 51.01
N ARG A 554 -27.53 20.48 49.81
CA ARG A 554 -27.48 21.35 48.59
C ARG A 554 -28.68 22.30 48.29
N PRO A 555 -28.51 23.47 47.59
CA PRO A 555 -28.24 23.47 46.14
C PRO A 555 -27.45 24.65 45.49
N SER A 556 -27.19 24.43 44.20
CA SER A 556 -26.93 25.36 43.07
C SER A 556 -25.61 26.14 42.98
N LEU A 557 -24.77 25.57 42.13
CA LEU A 557 -23.75 26.17 41.28
C LEU A 557 -24.22 27.50 40.63
N VAL A 558 -23.47 28.58 40.83
CA VAL A 558 -23.40 29.70 39.89
C VAL A 558 -21.96 29.81 39.42
N ASP A 559 -21.83 29.64 38.13
CA ASP A 559 -20.61 29.60 37.33
C ASP A 559 -20.10 31.03 37.10
N THR A 560 -18.92 31.36 37.63
CA THR A 560 -18.17 32.55 37.16
C THR A 560 -16.88 32.02 36.56
N GLY A 561 -16.86 31.95 35.23
CA GLY A 561 -15.80 31.39 34.41
C GLY A 561 -14.46 32.11 34.56
N ALA A 562 -13.71 31.76 35.60
CA ALA A 562 -12.30 32.06 35.76
C ALA A 562 -11.56 30.77 36.12
N THR A 563 -10.63 30.34 35.26
CA THR A 563 -9.77 29.17 35.49
C THR A 563 -8.76 29.46 36.61
N PRO A 564 -8.75 28.73 37.74
CA PRO A 564 -7.68 28.87 38.73
C PRO A 564 -6.42 28.11 38.26
N VAL A 565 -5.30 28.82 38.27
CA VAL A 565 -3.94 28.27 38.14
C VAL A 565 -3.64 27.46 39.39
N PHE A 566 -3.45 26.15 39.24
CA PHE A 566 -2.97 25.29 40.33
C PHE A 566 -1.46 25.48 40.51
N MET A 567 -1.08 26.19 41.58
CA MET A 567 0.23 26.06 42.22
C MET A 567 0.17 24.85 43.15
N PRO A 568 1.05 23.83 43.04
CA PRO A 568 1.11 22.77 44.02
C PRO A 568 1.72 23.32 45.32
N SER A 569 0.98 23.21 46.43
CA SER A 569 1.47 23.54 47.77
C SER A 569 2.51 22.51 48.26
N ASP A 570 3.60 23.01 48.81
CA ASP A 570 4.80 22.27 49.27
C ASP A 570 4.60 21.55 50.62
N GLN A 571 3.41 21.04 50.92
CA GLN A 571 3.12 20.44 52.21
C GLN A 571 2.18 19.24 52.10
N ALA A 572 2.78 18.09 51.79
CA ALA A 572 2.19 16.78 52.05
C ALA A 572 3.27 15.83 52.59
N GLY A 573 3.11 15.46 53.86
CA GLY A 573 3.45 14.12 54.35
C GLY A 573 4.90 13.86 54.77
N LEU A 574 5.25 14.29 55.98
CA LEU A 574 6.24 13.59 56.81
C LEU A 574 5.61 12.25 57.25
N GLU A 575 5.86 11.18 56.51
CA GLU A 575 5.78 9.81 57.04
C GLU A 575 7.20 9.22 57.10
N PRO A 576 7.53 8.42 58.14
CA PRO A 576 8.85 7.83 58.28
C PRO A 576 9.12 6.85 57.12
N ILE A 577 10.11 7.20 56.32
CA ILE A 577 10.63 6.44 55.18
C ILE A 577 11.21 5.11 55.69
N THR A 578 10.56 3.98 55.37
CA THR A 578 11.27 2.73 55.13
C THR A 578 11.82 2.80 53.69
N PRO A 579 13.15 2.87 53.45
CA PRO A 579 13.68 3.29 52.14
C PRO A 579 13.57 2.28 50.99
N PHE A 580 12.96 1.11 51.20
CA PHE A 580 13.12 -0.03 50.28
C PHE A 580 11.86 -0.51 49.55
N GLU A 581 10.64 -0.12 49.97
CA GLU A 581 9.41 -0.63 49.33
C GLU A 581 8.81 0.29 48.26
N THR A 582 9.00 1.62 48.36
CA THR A 582 8.37 2.59 47.44
C THR A 582 9.03 2.67 46.06
N THR A 583 10.31 2.32 45.93
CA THR A 583 11.03 2.43 44.64
C THR A 583 10.59 1.35 43.65
N THR A 584 10.33 0.14 44.11
CA THR A 584 9.91 -0.99 43.27
C THR A 584 8.49 -0.81 42.72
N GLU A 585 7.55 -0.35 43.55
CA GLU A 585 6.16 -0.14 43.12
C GLU A 585 6.02 0.98 42.07
N ILE A 586 6.79 2.07 42.23
CA ILE A 586 6.82 3.17 41.26
C ILE A 586 7.42 2.70 39.93
N THR A 587 8.48 1.89 39.96
CA THR A 587 9.08 1.34 38.73
C THR A 587 8.14 0.39 38.01
N ASP A 588 7.42 -0.47 38.73
CA ASP A 588 6.48 -1.42 38.13
C ASP A 588 5.27 -0.70 37.51
N ALA A 589 4.77 0.37 38.15
CA ALA A 589 3.72 1.22 37.59
C ALA A 589 4.17 1.94 36.31
N GLN A 590 5.40 2.45 36.26
CA GLN A 590 5.98 3.08 35.07
C GLN A 590 6.18 2.08 33.93
N VAL A 591 6.63 0.87 34.23
CA VAL A 591 6.79 -0.23 33.27
C VAL A 591 5.43 -0.64 32.71
N ALA A 592 4.43 -0.84 33.57
CA ALA A 592 3.07 -1.16 33.15
C ALA A 592 2.45 -0.08 32.25
N ALA A 593 2.69 1.20 32.55
CA ALA A 593 2.24 2.32 31.72
C ALA A 593 2.93 2.38 30.35
N ARG A 594 4.15 1.83 30.23
CA ARG A 594 4.93 1.77 28.99
C ARG A 594 4.63 0.54 28.15
N MET A 595 4.07 -0.50 28.74
CA MET A 595 3.75 -1.71 28.01
C MET A 595 2.68 -1.44 26.94
N PRO A 596 2.98 -1.68 25.65
CA PRO A 596 1.97 -1.55 24.61
C PRO A 596 0.83 -2.56 24.84
N THR A 597 -0.41 -2.13 24.62
CA THR A 597 -1.56 -3.05 24.60
C THR A 597 -1.71 -3.67 23.22
N PHE A 598 -2.22 -4.90 23.17
CA PHE A 598 -2.49 -5.56 21.87
C PHE A 598 -3.48 -4.75 21.02
N SER A 599 -4.50 -4.15 21.64
CA SER A 599 -5.47 -3.28 20.96
C SER A 599 -4.81 -2.05 20.33
N SER A 600 -3.79 -1.46 20.96
CA SER A 600 -3.03 -0.35 20.36
C SER A 600 -2.30 -0.78 19.09
N LEU A 601 -1.72 -1.97 19.07
CA LEU A 601 -1.08 -2.52 17.87
C LEU A 601 -2.08 -2.85 16.78
N TYR A 602 -3.23 -3.41 17.16
CA TYR A 602 -4.32 -3.68 16.24
C TYR A 602 -4.73 -2.40 15.51
N VAL A 603 -4.99 -1.31 16.25
CA VAL A 603 -5.33 -0.02 15.65
C VAL A 603 -4.22 0.50 14.73
N ARG A 604 -2.95 0.43 15.14
CA ARG A 604 -1.81 0.85 14.29
C ARG A 604 -1.70 0.03 13.02
N PHE A 605 -1.97 -1.27 13.08
CA PHE A 605 -1.97 -2.17 11.93
C PHE A 605 -2.99 -1.73 10.87
N TYR A 606 -4.25 -1.52 11.25
CA TYR A 606 -5.29 -1.09 10.30
C TYR A 606 -5.09 0.35 9.82
N LEU A 607 -4.61 1.26 10.67
CA LEU A 607 -4.26 2.62 10.26
C LEU A 607 -3.13 2.63 9.22
N LEU A 608 -2.08 1.82 9.43
CA LEU A 608 -0.99 1.69 8.47
C LEU A 608 -1.50 1.10 7.15
N LEU A 609 -2.36 0.08 7.22
CA LEU A 609 -2.96 -0.53 6.03
C LEU A 609 -3.81 0.48 5.25
N LEU A 610 -4.70 1.21 5.92
CA LEU A 610 -5.54 2.23 5.29
C LEU A 610 -4.70 3.37 4.70
N PHE A 611 -3.69 3.83 5.45
CA PHE A 611 -2.77 4.87 4.99
C PHE A 611 -1.99 4.43 3.75
N THR A 612 -1.42 3.22 3.76
CA THR A 612 -0.68 2.67 2.60
C THR A 612 -1.58 2.46 1.38
N LEU A 613 -2.83 2.02 1.57
CA LEU A 613 -3.81 1.91 0.49
C LEU A 613 -4.12 3.28 -0.12
N PHE A 614 -4.48 4.25 0.72
CA PHE A 614 -4.83 5.59 0.26
C PHE A 614 -3.65 6.28 -0.44
N LEU A 615 -2.45 6.20 0.16
CA LEU A 615 -1.22 6.74 -0.43
C LEU A 615 -0.92 6.06 -1.77
N SER A 616 -1.13 4.75 -1.90
CA SER A 616 -0.91 4.03 -3.15
C SER A 616 -1.92 4.39 -4.24
N LEU A 617 -3.19 4.58 -3.87
CA LEU A 617 -4.23 5.06 -4.80
C LEU A 617 -3.94 6.49 -5.26
N ASN A 618 -3.60 7.39 -4.33
CA ASN A 618 -3.24 8.77 -4.65
C ASN A 618 -1.96 8.84 -5.50
N ALA A 619 -0.93 8.05 -5.18
CA ALA A 619 0.29 7.95 -5.99
C ALA A 619 0.03 7.36 -7.38
N GLY A 620 -0.94 6.45 -7.49
CA GLY A 620 -1.37 5.87 -8.77
C GLY A 620 -1.99 6.90 -9.71
N THR A 621 -2.86 7.77 -9.17
CA THR A 621 -3.71 8.69 -9.95
C THR A 621 -3.12 10.09 -10.13
N SER A 622 -2.39 10.61 -9.14
CA SER A 622 -2.02 12.04 -9.11
C SER A 622 -0.52 12.32 -9.23
N TRP A 623 0.35 11.31 -9.05
CA TRP A 623 1.79 11.55 -9.04
C TRP A 623 2.42 11.43 -10.43
N PRO A 624 3.48 12.21 -10.72
CA PRO A 624 4.28 12.03 -11.93
C PRO A 624 4.83 10.62 -12.08
N SER A 625 5.02 10.17 -13.32
CA SER A 625 5.42 8.80 -13.67
C SER A 625 6.68 8.31 -12.93
N ILE A 626 7.69 9.18 -12.80
CA ILE A 626 8.97 8.89 -12.11
C ILE A 626 8.75 8.69 -10.61
N ALA A 627 8.05 9.61 -9.95
CA ALA A 627 7.78 9.54 -8.52
C ALA A 627 6.94 8.30 -8.18
N ARG A 628 5.93 8.01 -9.00
CA ARG A 628 5.10 6.81 -8.90
C ARG A 628 5.94 5.53 -8.99
N ARG A 629 6.87 5.43 -9.95
CA ARG A 629 7.75 4.27 -10.11
C ARG A 629 8.66 4.07 -8.88
N ILE A 630 9.26 5.15 -8.38
CA ILE A 630 10.12 5.11 -7.19
C ILE A 630 9.32 4.64 -5.97
N TYR A 631 8.11 5.19 -5.76
CA TYR A 631 7.23 4.81 -4.67
C TYR A 631 6.87 3.32 -4.69
N PHE A 632 6.36 2.80 -5.81
CA PHE A 632 5.97 1.39 -5.90
C PHE A 632 7.18 0.44 -5.81
N ALA A 633 8.34 0.83 -6.36
CA ALA A 633 9.57 0.06 -6.19
C ALA A 633 10.01 0.00 -4.72
N PHE A 634 9.98 1.13 -4.02
CA PHE A 634 10.32 1.20 -2.60
C PHE A 634 9.35 0.40 -1.73
N LEU A 635 8.03 0.52 -1.98
CA LEU A 635 7.01 -0.24 -1.29
C LEU A 635 7.16 -1.75 -1.53
N GLY A 636 7.44 -2.15 -2.77
CA GLY A 636 7.74 -3.54 -3.14
C GLY A 636 8.98 -4.08 -2.43
N MET A 637 10.05 -3.29 -2.34
CA MET A 637 11.28 -3.66 -1.61
C MET A 637 11.05 -3.82 -0.12
N ILE A 638 10.29 -2.91 0.52
CA ILE A 638 9.92 -3.04 1.93
C ILE A 638 9.11 -4.31 2.15
N TYR A 639 8.07 -4.53 1.33
CA TYR A 639 7.24 -5.71 1.47
C TYR A 639 8.05 -6.99 1.31
N MET A 640 8.89 -7.11 0.27
CA MET A 640 9.76 -8.27 0.02
C MET A 640 10.87 -8.47 1.05
N SER A 641 11.01 -7.59 2.04
CA SER A 641 11.97 -7.70 3.14
C SER A 641 11.41 -8.44 4.36
N PHE A 642 10.37 -9.26 4.19
CA PHE A 642 9.66 -9.92 5.30
C PHE A 642 10.51 -10.92 6.09
N TRP A 643 11.63 -11.41 5.57
CA TRP A 643 12.55 -12.30 6.31
C TRP A 643 13.58 -11.56 7.15
N ILE A 644 13.87 -10.28 6.87
CA ILE A 644 14.87 -9.49 7.62
C ILE A 644 14.58 -9.50 9.13
N PRO A 645 13.34 -9.26 9.61
CA PRO A 645 13.08 -9.31 11.04
C PRO A 645 13.30 -10.68 11.69
N GLN A 646 13.19 -11.78 10.93
CA GLN A 646 13.51 -13.13 11.41
C GLN A 646 15.02 -13.33 11.50
N ILE A 647 15.77 -12.90 10.48
CA ILE A 647 17.24 -12.94 10.47
C ILE A 647 17.78 -12.20 11.71
N THR A 648 17.25 -11.01 11.99
CA THR A 648 17.65 -10.20 13.15
C THR A 648 17.26 -10.87 14.47
N ARG A 649 16.11 -11.54 14.54
CA ARG A 649 15.71 -12.29 15.73
C ARG A 649 16.61 -13.49 15.98
N ASN A 650 16.96 -14.25 14.95
CA ASN A 650 17.89 -15.37 15.04
C ASN A 650 19.25 -14.93 15.61
N VAL A 651 19.78 -13.78 15.15
CA VAL A 651 21.01 -13.18 15.69
C VAL A 651 20.87 -12.85 17.18
N LYS A 652 19.82 -12.07 17.54
CA LYS A 652 19.59 -11.59 18.91
C LYS A 652 19.41 -12.75 19.89
N ARG A 653 18.68 -13.79 19.50
CA ARG A 653 18.36 -14.94 20.34
C ARG A 653 19.35 -16.09 20.27
N ASN A 654 20.28 -16.06 19.32
CA ASN A 654 21.15 -17.19 19.00
C ASN A 654 20.38 -18.50 18.72
N CYS A 655 19.17 -18.41 18.14
CA CYS A 655 18.35 -19.58 17.86
C CYS A 655 18.60 -20.14 16.46
N ARG A 656 18.62 -21.46 16.35
CA ARG A 656 18.52 -22.20 15.08
C ARG A 656 17.10 -22.73 14.85
N HIS A 657 16.74 -22.95 13.59
CA HIS A 657 15.48 -23.59 13.19
C HIS A 657 14.23 -22.96 13.83
N ALA A 658 13.95 -21.70 13.49
CA ALA A 658 12.79 -20.96 14.00
C ALA A 658 11.51 -21.14 13.16
N LEU A 659 11.67 -21.34 11.85
CA LEU A 659 10.58 -21.51 10.88
C LEU A 659 10.87 -22.75 10.04
N ASN A 660 9.82 -23.36 9.52
CA ASN A 660 9.97 -24.54 8.68
C ASN A 660 10.38 -24.15 7.26
N TRP A 661 11.23 -24.95 6.64
CA TRP A 661 11.69 -24.72 5.27
C TRP A 661 10.56 -24.74 4.25
N ASP A 662 9.56 -25.60 4.41
CA ASP A 662 8.36 -25.62 3.57
C ASP A 662 7.61 -24.27 3.62
N PHE A 663 7.54 -23.67 4.80
CA PHE A 663 6.93 -22.35 5.00
C PHE A 663 7.80 -21.24 4.39
N VAL A 664 9.11 -21.25 4.64
CA VAL A 664 10.04 -20.22 4.15
C VAL A 664 10.10 -20.22 2.62
N LEU A 665 10.32 -21.37 2.00
CA LEU A 665 10.41 -21.51 0.54
C LEU A 665 9.05 -21.25 -0.12
N GLY A 666 7.98 -21.82 0.43
CA GLY A 666 6.64 -21.67 -0.12
C GLY A 666 6.12 -20.23 -0.05
N GLN A 667 6.28 -19.53 1.08
CA GLN A 667 5.89 -18.12 1.19
C GLN A 667 6.73 -17.22 0.29
N SER A 668 8.04 -17.48 0.17
CA SER A 668 8.93 -16.71 -0.70
C SER A 668 8.52 -16.81 -2.18
N LEU A 669 8.24 -18.04 -2.64
CA LEU A 669 7.82 -18.29 -4.01
C LEU A 669 6.41 -17.72 -4.29
N LEU A 670 5.43 -18.05 -3.46
CA LEU A 670 4.02 -17.68 -3.69
C LEU A 670 3.80 -16.18 -3.58
N ARG A 671 4.56 -15.46 -2.75
CA ARG A 671 4.44 -13.99 -2.63
C ARG A 671 5.16 -13.24 -3.74
N LEU A 672 6.09 -13.88 -4.44
CA LEU A 672 6.71 -13.33 -5.65
C LEU A 672 5.76 -13.41 -6.86
N THR A 673 4.78 -14.33 -6.86
CA THR A 673 3.85 -14.59 -7.96
C THR A 673 3.13 -13.33 -8.49
N PRO A 674 2.56 -12.43 -7.66
CA PRO A 674 1.94 -11.19 -8.18
C PRO A 674 2.92 -10.28 -8.92
N PHE A 675 4.15 -10.16 -8.41
CA PHE A 675 5.19 -9.34 -9.04
C PHE A 675 5.68 -9.99 -10.33
N ALA A 676 5.84 -11.31 -10.34
CA ALA A 676 6.14 -12.06 -11.55
C ALA A 676 5.04 -11.89 -12.60
N TYR A 677 3.77 -11.94 -12.20
CA TYR A 677 2.64 -11.71 -13.12
C TYR A 677 2.70 -10.34 -13.78
N PHE A 678 2.78 -9.25 -12.99
CA PHE A 678 2.77 -7.90 -13.56
C PHE A 678 4.06 -7.54 -14.33
N TYR A 679 5.23 -8.03 -13.92
CA TYR A 679 6.50 -7.68 -14.57
C TYR A 679 6.94 -8.60 -15.70
N SER A 680 6.46 -9.85 -15.76
CA SER A 680 6.87 -10.79 -16.82
C SER A 680 5.78 -11.10 -17.85
N TYR A 681 4.50 -10.94 -17.51
CA TYR A 681 3.40 -11.32 -18.40
C TYR A 681 2.95 -10.14 -19.26
N LYS A 682 3.16 -10.26 -20.58
CA LYS A 682 2.83 -9.21 -21.57
C LYS A 682 1.34 -8.86 -21.65
N HIS A 683 0.46 -9.83 -21.43
CA HIS A 683 -1.00 -9.65 -21.52
C HIS A 683 -1.65 -9.54 -20.13
N ASN A 684 -0.97 -8.85 -19.22
CA ASN A 684 -1.49 -8.66 -17.87
C ASN A 684 -2.77 -7.79 -17.87
N VAL A 685 -3.59 -7.92 -16.81
CA VAL A 685 -4.87 -7.20 -16.68
C VAL A 685 -4.72 -5.67 -16.77
N LEU A 686 -3.56 -5.13 -16.40
CA LEU A 686 -3.26 -3.69 -16.41
C LEU A 686 -2.49 -3.23 -17.65
N PHE A 687 -2.25 -4.12 -18.62
CA PHE A 687 -1.40 -3.93 -19.80
C PHE A 687 -0.10 -3.15 -19.54
N THR A 688 0.53 -3.40 -18.39
CA THR A 688 1.79 -2.77 -18.02
C THR A 688 2.93 -3.41 -18.81
N ASP A 689 3.90 -2.62 -19.24
CA ASP A 689 5.10 -3.13 -19.91
C ASP A 689 5.88 -4.11 -19.04
N THR A 690 6.52 -5.08 -19.69
CA THR A 690 7.35 -6.07 -19.03
C THR A 690 8.67 -5.45 -18.57
N ASP A 691 8.92 -5.46 -17.25
CA ASP A 691 10.18 -5.00 -16.63
C ASP A 691 10.89 -6.16 -15.92
N TYR A 692 11.64 -6.95 -16.69
CA TYR A 692 12.40 -8.09 -16.18
C TYR A 692 13.49 -7.69 -15.18
N TYR A 693 14.02 -6.45 -15.25
CA TYR A 693 15.06 -5.97 -14.34
C TYR A 693 14.50 -5.78 -12.92
N SER A 694 13.35 -5.13 -12.81
CA SER A 694 12.66 -4.95 -11.53
C SER A 694 12.27 -6.29 -10.90
N LEU A 695 11.79 -7.24 -11.72
CA LEU A 695 11.48 -8.59 -11.26
C LEU A 695 12.74 -9.34 -10.76
N ALA A 696 13.83 -9.29 -11.53
CA ALA A 696 15.08 -9.93 -11.15
C ALA A 696 15.63 -9.35 -9.84
N LEU A 697 15.56 -8.03 -9.66
CA LEU A 697 15.98 -7.36 -8.43
C LEU A 697 15.20 -7.89 -7.21
N LEU A 698 13.87 -7.94 -7.28
CA LEU A 698 13.03 -8.45 -6.20
C LEU A 698 13.27 -9.94 -5.93
N ALA A 699 13.39 -10.75 -6.99
CA ALA A 699 13.66 -12.17 -6.87
C ALA A 699 15.01 -12.43 -6.20
N ILE A 700 16.08 -11.79 -6.67
CA ILE A 700 17.42 -11.89 -6.09
C ILE A 700 17.38 -11.44 -4.63
N TRP A 701 16.68 -10.35 -4.32
CA TRP A 701 16.56 -9.82 -2.96
C TRP A 701 15.90 -10.80 -1.99
N VAL A 702 14.80 -11.43 -2.38
CA VAL A 702 14.12 -12.43 -1.53
C VAL A 702 14.98 -13.67 -1.36
N TRP A 703 15.59 -14.17 -2.44
CA TRP A 703 16.45 -15.36 -2.35
C TRP A 703 17.72 -15.12 -1.55
N LEU A 704 18.30 -13.91 -1.61
CA LEU A 704 19.42 -13.53 -0.74
C LEU A 704 19.03 -13.65 0.74
N GLN A 705 17.84 -13.20 1.12
CA GLN A 705 17.36 -13.34 2.50
C GLN A 705 17.18 -14.82 2.90
N VAL A 706 16.64 -15.65 2.00
CA VAL A 706 16.48 -17.10 2.24
C VAL A 706 17.84 -17.77 2.39
N LEU A 707 18.84 -17.42 1.58
CA LEU A 707 20.21 -17.92 1.70
C LEU A 707 20.85 -17.50 3.02
N VAL A 708 20.61 -16.26 3.48
CA VAL A 708 21.07 -15.82 4.80
C VAL A 708 20.41 -16.64 5.91
N LEU A 709 19.10 -16.88 5.85
CA LEU A 709 18.42 -17.77 6.81
C LEU A 709 19.00 -19.20 6.80
N ALA A 710 19.31 -19.75 5.62
CA ALA A 710 19.93 -21.07 5.48
C ALA A 710 21.32 -21.10 6.11
N SER A 711 22.11 -20.06 5.86
CA SER A 711 23.45 -19.92 6.44
C SER A 711 23.43 -19.83 7.97
N GLN A 712 22.40 -19.17 8.55
CA GLN A 712 22.22 -19.08 10.00
C GLN A 712 21.93 -20.43 10.66
N GLU A 713 21.30 -21.35 9.92
CA GLU A 713 20.99 -22.68 10.42
C GLU A 713 22.21 -23.61 10.35
N ILE A 714 22.96 -23.57 9.24
CA ILE A 714 24.12 -24.44 8.99
C ILE A 714 25.34 -24.01 9.80
N VAL A 715 25.77 -22.76 9.66
CA VAL A 715 27.01 -22.24 10.28
C VAL A 715 26.74 -21.74 11.70
N GLY A 716 25.56 -21.15 11.90
CA GLY A 716 25.09 -20.64 13.18
C GLY A 716 24.63 -19.18 13.08
N PRO A 717 23.77 -18.69 13.99
CA PRO A 717 23.04 -17.43 13.77
C PRO A 717 23.90 -16.16 13.72
N ARG A 718 25.13 -16.22 14.23
CA ARG A 718 26.05 -15.08 14.42
C ARG A 718 27.29 -15.12 13.53
N TRP A 719 27.35 -16.04 12.56
CA TRP A 719 28.59 -16.31 11.80
C TRP A 719 29.11 -15.12 11.01
N PHE A 720 28.23 -14.24 10.51
CA PHE A 720 28.58 -13.07 9.70
C PHE A 720 28.88 -11.81 10.53
N LEU A 721 28.82 -11.87 11.87
CA LEU A 721 29.16 -10.74 12.73
C LEU A 721 30.68 -10.64 12.94
N LEU A 722 31.30 -9.61 12.38
CA LEU A 722 32.75 -9.36 12.56
C LEU A 722 33.10 -8.94 14.00
N ARG A 723 32.20 -8.25 14.71
CA ARG A 723 32.36 -7.86 16.12
C ARG A 723 31.39 -8.61 17.01
N LYS A 724 31.90 -9.27 18.05
CA LYS A 724 31.09 -10.04 19.01
C LYS A 724 30.20 -9.15 19.89
N ASP A 725 30.53 -7.86 20.01
CA ASP A 725 29.80 -6.89 20.84
C ASP A 725 28.50 -6.38 20.20
N TRP A 726 28.24 -6.68 18.92
CA TRP A 726 27.04 -6.24 18.21
C TRP A 726 25.81 -7.12 18.46
N ALA A 727 25.98 -8.23 19.17
CA ALA A 727 24.89 -9.11 19.59
C ALA A 727 24.94 -9.33 21.11
N PRO A 728 23.78 -9.47 21.78
CA PRO A 728 23.76 -9.73 23.22
C PRO A 728 24.49 -11.04 23.55
N VAL A 729 25.23 -11.06 24.66
CA VAL A 729 26.02 -12.23 25.07
C VAL A 729 25.09 -13.46 25.19
N ALA A 730 25.39 -14.53 24.47
CA ALA A 730 24.65 -15.78 24.59
C ALA A 730 25.03 -16.45 25.91
N TYR A 731 24.04 -16.92 26.66
CA TYR A 731 24.29 -17.60 27.93
C TYR A 731 24.94 -18.96 27.66
N ASP A 732 26.10 -19.20 28.28
CA ASP A 732 26.80 -20.47 28.18
C ASP A 732 26.18 -21.48 29.16
N TYR A 733 25.37 -22.39 28.62
CA TYR A 733 24.73 -23.46 29.38
C TYR A 733 25.70 -24.51 29.92
N HIS A 734 26.93 -24.53 29.41
CA HIS A 734 27.95 -25.46 29.83
C HIS A 734 29.11 -24.68 30.47
N PRO A 735 28.94 -23.94 31.58
CA PRO A 735 30.06 -23.24 32.19
C PRO A 735 31.09 -24.24 32.72
N ILE A 736 32.38 -23.86 32.72
CA ILE A 736 33.42 -24.63 33.40
C ILE A 736 33.32 -24.27 34.90
N LEU A 737 32.94 -25.24 35.73
CA LEU A 737 32.86 -25.03 37.17
C LEU A 737 34.25 -25.11 37.80
N ARG A 738 34.67 -24.04 38.47
CA ARG A 738 35.93 -23.95 39.22
C ARG A 738 35.64 -23.63 40.68
N GLU A 739 36.46 -24.15 41.59
CA GLU A 739 36.28 -23.96 43.05
C GLU A 739 36.69 -22.56 43.56
N ASP A 740 37.43 -21.76 42.77
CA ASP A 740 37.98 -20.45 43.15
C ASP A 740 37.05 -19.25 42.88
N GLU A 741 35.94 -19.43 42.14
CA GLU A 741 34.98 -18.37 41.83
C GLU A 741 33.69 -18.49 42.69
N GLU A 742 33.79 -18.14 43.98
CA GLU A 742 32.69 -18.31 44.96
C GLU A 742 31.43 -17.44 44.71
N GLY A 743 31.38 -16.59 43.67
CA GLY A 743 30.30 -15.60 43.50
C GLY A 743 29.37 -15.73 42.30
N ALA A 744 29.78 -16.40 41.21
CA ALA A 744 29.11 -16.25 39.90
C ALA A 744 28.64 -17.57 39.27
N THR A 745 29.44 -18.63 39.34
CA THR A 745 29.31 -19.84 38.51
C THR A 745 28.95 -21.10 39.29
N LEU A 746 29.00 -21.07 40.62
CA LEU A 746 28.70 -22.25 41.45
C LEU A 746 27.18 -22.52 41.56
N PRO A 747 26.75 -23.79 41.45
CA PRO A 747 25.35 -24.16 41.52
C PRO A 747 24.77 -23.99 42.93
N ILE A 748 23.45 -23.73 43.01
CA ILE A 748 22.72 -23.73 44.28
C ILE A 748 22.75 -25.17 44.84
N GLY A 749 23.18 -25.33 46.10
CA GLY A 749 23.43 -26.63 46.74
C GLY A 749 24.91 -26.99 46.88
N PHE A 750 25.83 -26.22 46.31
CA PHE A 750 27.28 -26.43 46.41
C PHE A 750 27.80 -26.43 47.86
N SER A 751 27.22 -25.60 48.75
CA SER A 751 27.63 -25.48 50.15
C SER A 751 27.19 -26.65 51.05
N GLN A 752 26.08 -27.33 50.73
CA GLN A 752 25.62 -28.50 51.51
C GLN A 752 26.52 -29.72 51.29
N ALA A 753 27.05 -29.90 50.08
CA ALA A 753 28.01 -30.96 49.79
C ALA A 753 29.37 -30.74 50.48
N ALA A 754 29.79 -29.48 50.67
CA ALA A 754 30.99 -29.14 51.45
C ALA A 754 30.78 -29.38 52.96
N ALA A 755 29.60 -29.11 53.49
CA ALA A 755 29.26 -29.37 54.89
C ALA A 755 29.22 -30.87 55.22
N ALA A 756 28.69 -31.70 54.31
CA ALA A 756 28.63 -33.16 54.51
C ALA A 756 30.01 -33.85 54.52
N ALA A 757 31.01 -33.27 53.84
CA ALA A 757 32.38 -33.78 53.84
C ALA A 757 33.19 -33.36 55.09
N ALA A 758 32.77 -32.32 55.81
CA ALA A 758 33.49 -31.76 56.96
C ALA A 758 32.95 -32.21 58.33
N SER A 759 31.76 -32.81 58.41
CA SER A 759 31.18 -33.30 59.67
C SER A 759 31.08 -34.83 59.70
N THR A 760 32.20 -35.50 59.92
CA THR A 760 32.21 -36.86 60.48
C THR A 760 32.96 -36.85 61.82
N PRO A 761 32.28 -36.71 62.97
CA PRO A 761 32.80 -37.20 64.23
C PRO A 761 32.51 -38.71 64.31
N SER A 762 33.54 -39.46 64.68
CA SER A 762 33.50 -40.87 65.06
C SER A 762 32.40 -41.18 66.08
N SER A 763 31.62 -42.23 65.80
CA SER A 763 30.60 -42.86 66.67
C SER A 763 31.17 -43.26 68.04
N PRO A 764 30.34 -43.40 69.10
CA PRO A 764 29.77 -44.75 69.34
C PRO A 764 28.35 -44.75 69.93
N THR A 765 27.59 -45.77 69.54
CA THR A 765 26.51 -46.52 70.24
C THR A 765 25.25 -46.63 69.39
N ASP A 766 25.01 -47.80 68.80
CA ASP A 766 23.75 -48.52 69.07
C ASP A 766 23.78 -49.97 68.58
N GLU A 767 22.88 -50.74 69.18
CA GLU A 767 22.82 -52.18 69.26
C GLU A 767 22.61 -52.98 67.95
N ARG A 768 23.28 -54.14 67.93
CA ARG A 768 22.84 -55.46 67.42
C ARG A 768 21.59 -55.53 66.54
N ILE A 769 21.77 -55.89 65.25
CA ILE A 769 21.06 -57.01 64.56
C ILE A 769 22.00 -57.60 63.47
N PRO A 770 22.15 -58.94 63.32
CA PRO A 770 23.19 -59.54 62.47
C PRO A 770 22.69 -60.13 61.12
N LEU A 771 23.64 -60.28 60.19
CA LEU A 771 23.68 -61.16 59.00
C LEU A 771 22.80 -60.72 57.79
N THR A 772 23.36 -60.45 56.61
CA THR A 772 24.05 -61.44 55.80
C THR A 772 25.06 -60.83 54.81
N ARG A 773 26.14 -61.61 54.64
CA ARG A 773 27.33 -61.41 53.82
C ARG A 773 27.00 -61.53 52.32
N ARG A 774 27.31 -60.52 51.51
CA ARG A 774 27.77 -60.71 50.12
C ARG A 774 28.65 -59.55 49.63
N ASN A 775 29.91 -59.90 49.42
CA ASN A 775 30.91 -59.31 48.53
C ASN A 775 31.38 -57.87 48.79
N SER A 776 32.31 -57.78 49.74
CA SER A 776 33.40 -56.82 49.78
C SER A 776 34.35 -56.98 48.57
N LEU A 777 33.95 -56.46 47.41
CA LEU A 777 34.83 -56.21 46.25
C LEU A 777 34.33 -54.97 45.48
N ALA A 778 34.14 -53.85 46.20
CA ALA A 778 33.94 -52.52 45.58
C ALA A 778 34.44 -51.37 46.47
N ALA A 779 35.21 -51.67 47.54
CA ALA A 779 35.75 -50.66 48.45
C ALA A 779 37.23 -50.34 48.16
N LYS A 780 37.70 -50.65 46.95
CA LYS A 780 39.10 -50.43 46.52
C LYS A 780 39.22 -49.73 45.16
N GLU A 781 38.19 -48.96 44.79
CA GLU A 781 38.23 -47.98 43.68
C GLU A 781 37.85 -46.56 44.13
N ALA A 782 37.65 -46.32 45.44
CA ALA A 782 37.27 -45.01 45.98
C ALA A 782 38.46 -44.08 46.30
N SER A 783 39.64 -44.30 45.69
CA SER A 783 40.85 -43.51 45.99
C SER A 783 41.50 -42.85 44.77
N LYS A 784 40.80 -42.72 43.64
CA LYS A 784 41.37 -42.03 42.46
C LYS A 784 40.37 -41.30 41.55
N GLU A 785 39.43 -40.53 42.12
CA GLU A 785 38.72 -39.49 41.36
C GLU A 785 38.57 -38.20 42.18
N LYS A 786 39.69 -37.51 42.39
CA LYS A 786 39.68 -36.11 42.83
C LYS A 786 39.22 -35.26 41.64
N GLY A 787 38.06 -34.61 41.76
CA GLY A 787 37.54 -33.67 40.75
C GLY A 787 36.18 -33.98 40.12
N LYS A 788 35.42 -34.98 40.59
CA LYS A 788 34.03 -35.24 40.14
C LYS A 788 33.06 -35.21 41.32
N ARG A 789 31.91 -34.54 41.16
CA ARG A 789 30.85 -34.47 42.19
C ARG A 789 29.50 -34.89 41.64
N ILE A 790 28.67 -35.52 42.46
CA ILE A 790 27.36 -36.08 42.07
C ILE A 790 26.25 -35.12 42.48
N PHE A 791 25.34 -34.80 41.56
CA PHE A 791 24.13 -33.98 41.76
C PHE A 791 22.88 -34.76 41.32
N ASP A 792 21.70 -34.40 41.84
CA ASP A 792 20.44 -35.04 41.42
C ASP A 792 19.70 -34.20 40.38
N CYS A 793 19.38 -34.81 39.24
CA CYS A 793 18.60 -34.13 38.20
C CYS A 793 17.10 -34.19 38.54
N ALA A 794 16.48 -33.05 38.85
CA ALA A 794 15.06 -33.00 39.23
C ALA A 794 14.07 -33.35 38.09
N ILE A 795 14.53 -33.52 36.85
CA ILE A 795 13.67 -33.91 35.71
C ILE A 795 13.52 -35.43 35.64
N CYS A 796 14.63 -36.17 35.72
CA CYS A 796 14.64 -37.63 35.58
C CYS A 796 14.88 -38.37 36.91
N MET A 797 15.15 -37.65 38.00
CA MET A 797 15.44 -38.18 39.33
C MET A 797 16.65 -39.13 39.37
N GLN A 798 17.60 -38.97 38.47
CA GLN A 798 18.84 -39.74 38.41
C GLN A 798 20.05 -38.87 38.77
N HIS A 799 21.08 -39.53 39.32
CA HIS A 799 22.36 -38.94 39.66
C HIS A 799 23.12 -38.47 38.39
N LEU A 800 23.75 -37.29 38.48
CA LEU A 800 24.48 -36.60 37.45
C LEU A 800 25.89 -36.26 37.97
N GLU A 801 26.91 -36.79 37.31
CA GLU A 801 28.31 -36.49 37.64
C GLU A 801 28.78 -35.22 36.94
N VAL A 802 29.29 -34.27 37.71
CA VAL A 802 29.78 -32.98 37.23
C VAL A 802 31.27 -32.84 37.61
N PRO A 803 32.17 -32.72 36.63
CA PRO A 803 33.58 -32.46 36.89
C PRO A 803 33.79 -31.01 37.35
N VAL A 804 34.51 -30.82 38.46
CA VAL A 804 34.85 -29.52 39.04
C VAL A 804 36.37 -29.38 39.06
N VAL A 805 36.90 -28.25 38.56
CA VAL A 805 38.34 -27.98 38.53
C VAL A 805 38.77 -27.35 39.86
N GLU A 806 39.73 -27.97 40.54
CA GLU A 806 40.29 -27.49 41.83
C GLU A 806 41.05 -26.15 41.67
N ALA A 807 41.04 -25.34 42.73
CA ALA A 807 41.68 -24.03 42.78
C ALA A 807 43.21 -24.14 42.57
N GLY A 808 43.74 -23.43 41.57
CA GLY A 808 45.18 -23.37 41.26
C GLY A 808 45.68 -24.27 40.12
N ALA A 809 44.81 -25.03 39.44
CA ALA A 809 45.19 -25.79 38.26
C ALA A 809 45.44 -24.88 37.03
N ALA A 810 46.56 -25.09 36.31
CA ALA A 810 46.92 -24.32 35.12
C ALA A 810 45.82 -24.36 34.04
N LYS A 811 45.62 -23.22 33.34
CA LYS A 811 44.59 -23.02 32.29
C LYS A 811 44.55 -24.12 31.21
N ASP A 812 45.63 -24.86 31.03
CA ASP A 812 45.83 -25.80 29.93
C ASP A 812 45.60 -27.28 30.28
N ALA A 813 45.31 -27.64 31.55
CA ALA A 813 45.09 -29.04 31.95
C ALA A 813 43.72 -29.63 31.51
N SER A 814 42.86 -28.84 30.85
CA SER A 814 41.47 -29.21 30.52
C SER A 814 41.28 -29.88 29.14
N LEU A 815 42.33 -29.99 28.32
CA LEU A 815 42.14 -30.22 26.87
C LEU A 815 41.89 -31.68 26.42
N GLY A 816 42.04 -32.70 27.27
CA GLY A 816 41.96 -34.11 26.84
C GLY A 816 40.64 -34.84 27.10
N GLY A 817 40.02 -34.63 28.26
CA GLY A 817 38.85 -35.42 28.72
C GLY A 817 37.68 -34.60 29.29
N GLY A 818 37.90 -33.34 29.66
CA GLY A 818 36.89 -32.47 30.27
C GLY A 818 35.89 -31.87 29.29
N ILE A 819 36.24 -31.76 28.00
CA ILE A 819 35.39 -31.15 26.96
C ILE A 819 34.16 -32.01 26.65
N LEU A 820 34.28 -33.34 26.71
CA LEU A 820 33.16 -34.26 26.49
C LEU A 820 32.24 -34.36 27.71
N ALA A 821 32.82 -34.40 28.92
CA ALA A 821 32.05 -34.41 30.17
C ALA A 821 31.27 -33.10 30.38
N ARG A 822 31.82 -31.96 29.92
CA ARG A 822 31.16 -30.64 29.93
C ARG A 822 29.82 -30.62 29.17
N ARG A 823 29.64 -31.47 28.15
CA ARG A 823 28.39 -31.54 27.37
C ARG A 823 27.32 -32.43 28.01
N MET A 824 27.60 -33.10 29.13
CA MET A 824 26.63 -34.02 29.77
C MET A 824 25.69 -33.31 30.77
N TYR A 825 26.06 -32.11 31.23
CA TYR A 825 25.26 -31.31 32.14
C TYR A 825 25.05 -29.90 31.60
N MET A 826 23.91 -29.29 31.96
CA MET A 826 23.62 -27.88 31.71
C MET A 826 23.34 -27.16 33.02
N VAL A 827 23.88 -25.94 33.15
CA VAL A 827 23.67 -25.06 34.31
C VAL A 827 22.81 -23.87 33.90
N THR A 828 21.65 -23.70 34.53
CA THR A 828 20.75 -22.58 34.23
C THR A 828 21.27 -21.26 34.81
N PRO A 829 20.81 -20.09 34.33
CA PRO A 829 21.19 -18.79 34.91
C PRO A 829 20.81 -18.64 36.39
N CYS A 830 19.75 -19.34 36.80
CA CYS A 830 19.35 -19.48 38.20
C CYS A 830 20.15 -20.55 38.97
N ARG A 831 21.28 -21.03 38.41
CA ARG A 831 22.27 -21.92 39.05
C ARG A 831 21.75 -23.31 39.43
N HIS A 832 20.74 -23.82 38.72
CA HIS A 832 20.31 -25.22 38.84
C HIS A 832 20.96 -26.09 37.75
N ILE A 833 21.30 -27.34 38.08
CA ILE A 833 21.98 -28.28 37.18
C ILE A 833 21.05 -29.41 36.74
N PHE A 834 21.10 -29.79 35.47
CA PHE A 834 20.35 -30.91 34.90
C PHE A 834 21.20 -31.67 33.88
N HIS A 835 20.80 -32.91 33.55
CA HIS A 835 21.32 -33.58 32.35
C HIS A 835 20.99 -32.76 31.11
N THR A 836 21.94 -32.66 30.18
CA THR A 836 21.75 -31.94 28.91
C THR A 836 20.51 -32.42 28.17
N ALA A 837 20.35 -33.74 27.99
CA ALA A 837 19.19 -34.31 27.31
C ALA A 837 17.86 -34.01 28.02
N CYS A 838 17.87 -33.96 29.35
CA CYS A 838 16.66 -33.67 30.14
C CYS A 838 16.26 -32.19 30.01
N LEU A 839 17.22 -31.28 30.14
CA LEU A 839 16.95 -29.84 30.04
C LEU A 839 16.64 -29.42 28.61
N GLU A 840 17.33 -29.95 27.60
CA GLU A 840 16.99 -29.73 26.19
C GLU A 840 15.58 -30.22 25.86
N GLY A 841 15.21 -31.40 26.36
CA GLY A 841 13.84 -31.92 26.25
C GLY A 841 12.83 -30.99 26.90
N TRP A 842 13.09 -30.52 28.12
CA TRP A 842 12.24 -29.58 28.84
C TRP A 842 12.10 -28.23 28.14
N MET A 843 13.21 -27.67 27.65
CA MET A 843 13.27 -26.39 26.93
C MET A 843 12.49 -26.41 25.60
N LYS A 844 12.26 -27.59 25.00
CA LYS A 844 11.34 -27.75 23.86
C LYS A 844 9.88 -27.55 24.24
N TYR A 845 9.49 -27.74 25.49
CA TYR A 845 8.11 -27.52 25.98
C TYR A 845 7.95 -26.19 26.71
N ARG A 846 8.88 -25.83 27.61
CA ARG A 846 8.85 -24.60 28.41
C ARG A 846 10.25 -24.03 28.64
N LEU A 847 10.41 -22.73 28.38
CA LEU A 847 11.65 -21.98 28.67
C LEU A 847 11.64 -21.43 30.12
N GLN A 848 11.40 -22.32 31.09
CA GLN A 848 11.39 -21.99 32.52
C GLN A 848 12.16 -23.07 33.27
N CYS A 849 12.90 -22.69 34.30
CA CYS A 849 13.62 -23.65 35.14
C CYS A 849 12.61 -24.60 35.84
N PRO A 850 12.80 -25.93 35.78
CA PRO A 850 11.92 -26.89 36.46
C PRO A 850 11.82 -26.68 37.98
N ILE A 851 12.87 -26.13 38.60
CA ILE A 851 12.97 -25.97 40.05
C ILE A 851 12.38 -24.62 40.48
N CYS A 852 12.95 -23.50 40.01
CA CYS A 852 12.55 -22.16 40.47
C CYS A 852 11.64 -21.38 39.51
N ARG A 853 11.28 -21.94 38.35
CA ARG A 853 10.43 -21.33 37.31
C ARG A 853 10.98 -20.04 36.67
N GLU A 854 12.22 -19.66 36.98
CA GLU A 854 12.93 -18.55 36.34
C GLU A 854 13.06 -18.76 34.81
N GLY A 855 12.94 -17.69 34.03
CA GLY A 855 12.94 -17.78 32.57
C GLY A 855 14.31 -18.14 31.99
N LEU A 856 14.38 -19.19 31.18
CA LEU A 856 15.62 -19.70 30.58
C LEU A 856 15.90 -19.04 29.22
N PRO A 857 17.13 -18.57 28.94
CA PRO A 857 17.52 -18.13 27.60
C PRO A 857 17.47 -19.31 26.61
N PRO A 858 17.10 -19.12 25.34
CA PRO A 858 17.18 -20.22 24.37
C PRO A 858 18.64 -20.66 24.14
N THR A 859 18.85 -21.96 23.92
CA THR A 859 20.12 -22.60 23.54
C THR A 859 20.47 -22.37 22.07
#